data_AF-A0A152A9F2-F1
#
_entry.id   AF-A0A152A9F2-F1
#
_cell.length_a   1.000
_cell.length_b   1.000
_cell.length_c   1.000
_cell.angle_alpha   90.00
_cell.angle_beta   90.00
_cell.angle_gamma   90.00
#
_symmetry.space_group_name_H-M   'P 1'
#
loop_
_entity.id
_entity.type
_entity.pdbx_description
1 polymer ?
#
loop_
_entity_poly.entity_id
_entity_poly.type
_entity_poly.pdbx_seq_one_letter_code
_entity_poly.pdbx_strand_id
1 'polypeptide(L)'
;MKFNIVLLVVLVYLIVVIKGQLTGPRIGILTTGNPSDLGFNYLINQAKVNVEKEFKLKEIYYYPNVKPKQAYDFMLDLCKNKYTLIFAAAYDYVNDGERLAKQYPMIQFMLRGQDYAYDNVQYMDYNFESAQYMIGYFAGLMTKTGRLGFVQPGIPYVGNYESNSFFVGVKDANPDAQLYVYDTGSFDDIELSVGAAESLMDDYGVDIIGQNQFDSSVTTAVLNRGFIGMGINGFNQKSILGNKIAFNFVMDWTECFREMINKTIEHPLGDFQHANYLGDWTYLKNSRFMVYTYGRDVTEHAIEGMKSAEQYMSTVPKSRAPYFCYKNNQYLFSESFMTVSNCVPQGVFEGQNDSFPDMFALGQYKVPLQLRDVPRSFTVAISVVCGILLFFSILLEAVVYFNRNRAVIRSASPIFCFLIILGGIIVYVGIILWSVPPTTATCNGRYWLVTLGFTILIGSLVVKNFRIWLIFDNPELKTITITNLQLFPWITSLIFINTLLMAIITTVGGLQQISVQGIDKLSKNEYLQKCIMNDKGDIALYILLAYFGLLLIIGVFVSWKIRIVDIAEFNESKPIANTLYAISFSLFVIVSLVVSPQSEQDKNMILCIAGVFMTTAALGIIFVPKVFTLITKSGSKGNQFNFKKRSTIAHSRHTKNSQESQGSYSGHVLADFTEDESELSEKNQNSKEVEEEEKKVTNNYYDSSAPRKHVIVLAEFTDDSISDVNSEVGDQNTLDNSP
;
A
#
# COMPACT_ATOMS: atom_id res chain seq x y z
N MET A 1 88.19 -12.67 3.64
CA MET A 1 87.00 -12.09 2.97
C MET A 1 85.75 -12.97 3.09
N LYS A 2 85.66 -14.16 2.47
CA LYS A 2 84.45 -15.01 2.51
C LYS A 2 83.86 -15.23 3.91
N PHE A 3 84.68 -15.53 4.92
CA PHE A 3 84.23 -15.73 6.31
C PHE A 3 83.48 -14.52 6.89
N ASN A 4 84.00 -13.30 6.71
CA ASN A 4 83.36 -12.08 7.20
C ASN A 4 82.03 -11.78 6.49
N ILE A 5 81.89 -12.16 5.22
CA ILE A 5 80.63 -12.03 4.46
C ILE A 5 79.58 -12.97 5.05
N VAL A 6 79.94 -14.24 5.29
CA VAL A 6 79.04 -15.21 5.95
C VAL A 6 78.65 -14.74 7.35
N LEU A 7 79.62 -14.27 8.15
CA LEU A 7 79.35 -13.75 9.50
C LEU A 7 78.41 -12.53 9.47
N LEU A 8 78.56 -11.63 8.50
CA LEU A 8 77.72 -10.45 8.36
C LEU A 8 76.31 -10.82 7.88
N VAL A 9 76.17 -11.79 6.97
CA VAL A 9 74.85 -12.36 6.58
C VAL A 9 74.17 -13.03 7.79
N VAL A 10 74.90 -13.79 8.60
CA VAL A 10 74.37 -14.42 9.84
C VAL A 10 73.99 -13.37 10.90
N LEU A 11 74.75 -12.28 11.03
CA LEU A 11 74.40 -11.16 11.92
C LEU A 11 73.17 -10.40 11.44
N VAL A 12 73.04 -10.14 10.13
CA VAL A 12 71.84 -9.51 9.56
C VAL A 12 70.63 -10.43 9.72
N TYR A 13 70.78 -11.74 9.46
CA TYR A 13 69.75 -12.75 9.71
C TYR A 13 69.30 -12.75 11.17
N LEU A 14 70.23 -12.80 12.13
CA LEU A 14 69.92 -12.69 13.57
C LEU A 14 69.19 -11.39 13.91
N ILE A 15 69.64 -10.24 13.40
CA ILE A 15 69.00 -8.94 13.65
C ILE A 15 67.59 -8.86 13.05
N VAL A 16 67.35 -9.47 11.88
CA VAL A 16 66.03 -9.55 11.25
C VAL A 16 65.10 -10.47 12.04
N VAL A 17 65.55 -11.67 12.41
CA VAL A 17 64.78 -12.63 13.23
C VAL A 17 64.44 -12.02 14.59
N ILE A 18 65.41 -11.44 15.29
CA ILE A 18 65.21 -10.78 16.60
C ILE A 18 64.23 -9.60 16.47
N LYS A 19 64.29 -8.80 15.40
CA LYS A 19 63.30 -7.73 15.18
C LYS A 19 61.91 -8.27 14.90
N GLY A 20 61.76 -9.30 14.07
CA GLY A 20 60.45 -9.93 13.79
C GLY A 20 59.80 -10.48 15.06
N GLN A 21 60.57 -11.18 15.89
CA GLN A 21 60.12 -11.69 17.18
C GLN A 21 59.79 -10.58 18.20
N LEU A 22 60.37 -9.39 18.08
CA LEU A 22 60.12 -8.26 19.00
C LEU A 22 58.86 -7.44 18.67
N THR A 23 58.36 -7.46 17.44
CA THR A 23 57.14 -6.70 17.05
C THR A 23 55.91 -7.58 16.87
N GLY A 24 56.08 -8.87 16.57
CA GLY A 24 54.98 -9.77 16.20
C GLY A 24 54.49 -9.56 14.75
N PRO A 25 53.60 -10.43 14.26
CA PRO A 25 53.04 -10.33 12.92
C PRO A 25 52.02 -9.18 12.83
N ARG A 26 51.96 -8.57 11.65
CA ARG A 26 51.04 -7.46 11.34
C ARG A 26 49.96 -8.01 10.43
N ILE A 27 48.71 -8.02 10.90
CA ILE A 27 47.64 -8.82 10.30
C ILE A 27 46.54 -7.94 9.71
N GLY A 28 46.21 -8.15 8.43
CA GLY A 28 45.03 -7.57 7.80
C GLY A 28 43.92 -8.61 7.65
N ILE A 29 42.66 -8.23 7.88
CA ILE A 29 41.48 -9.08 7.67
C ILE A 29 40.45 -8.29 6.86
N LEU A 30 39.87 -8.92 5.83
CA LEU A 30 38.80 -8.34 5.01
C LEU A 30 37.56 -9.24 5.03
N THR A 31 36.38 -8.65 5.19
CA THR A 31 35.08 -9.37 5.10
C THR A 31 34.06 -8.58 4.29
N THR A 32 33.04 -9.26 3.76
CA THR A 32 32.01 -8.67 2.88
C THR A 32 30.91 -7.92 3.61
N GLY A 33 30.70 -8.21 4.90
CA GLY A 33 29.66 -7.62 5.74
C GLY A 33 30.17 -7.05 7.06
N ASN A 34 29.25 -6.85 7.99
CA ASN A 34 29.48 -6.23 9.29
C ASN A 34 29.55 -7.32 10.40
N PRO A 35 30.47 -7.26 11.38
CA PRO A 35 30.49 -8.14 12.55
C PRO A 35 29.18 -8.27 13.34
N SER A 36 28.24 -7.34 13.18
CA SER A 36 26.91 -7.39 13.78
C SER A 36 25.91 -8.31 13.06
N ASP A 37 26.34 -9.08 12.04
CA ASP A 37 25.47 -9.98 11.27
C ASP A 37 24.96 -11.20 12.05
N LEU A 38 25.58 -11.54 13.19
CA LEU A 38 25.28 -12.75 13.97
C LEU A 38 25.38 -14.03 13.12
N GLY A 39 26.35 -14.04 12.20
CA GLY A 39 26.65 -15.11 11.27
C GLY A 39 28.14 -15.12 10.92
N PHE A 40 28.47 -15.28 9.64
CA PHE A 40 29.86 -15.48 9.21
C PHE A 40 30.81 -14.33 9.57
N ASN A 41 30.39 -13.06 9.44
CA ASN A 41 31.26 -11.91 9.73
C ASN A 41 31.49 -11.76 11.25
N TYR A 42 30.47 -12.04 12.07
CA TYR A 42 30.59 -12.13 13.52
C TYR A 42 31.65 -13.16 13.92
N LEU A 43 31.62 -14.37 13.34
CA LEU A 43 32.50 -15.48 13.72
C LEU A 43 33.96 -15.22 13.32
N ILE A 44 34.20 -14.61 12.15
CA ILE A 44 35.54 -14.16 11.74
C ILE A 44 36.08 -13.07 12.69
N ASN A 45 35.23 -12.13 13.11
CA ASN A 45 35.61 -11.12 14.11
C ASN A 45 35.81 -11.72 15.52
N GLN A 46 35.08 -12.78 15.89
CA GLN A 46 35.28 -13.50 17.14
C GLN A 46 36.66 -14.20 17.15
N ALA A 47 37.02 -14.87 16.05
CA ALA A 47 38.34 -15.46 15.89
C ALA A 47 39.47 -14.42 15.94
N LYS A 48 39.31 -13.26 15.28
CA LYS A 48 40.20 -12.09 15.42
C LYS A 48 40.45 -11.77 16.89
N VAL A 49 39.39 -11.52 17.65
CA VAL A 49 39.47 -11.08 19.06
C VAL A 49 40.13 -12.16 19.94
N ASN A 50 39.86 -13.44 19.67
CA ASN A 50 40.49 -14.54 20.37
C ASN A 50 42.01 -14.60 20.13
N VAL A 51 42.48 -14.59 18.88
CA VAL A 51 43.93 -14.66 18.57
C VAL A 51 44.67 -13.37 18.93
N GLU A 52 44.04 -12.20 18.80
CA GLU A 52 44.57 -10.91 19.24
C GLU A 52 44.89 -10.91 20.74
N LYS A 53 44.00 -11.50 21.55
CA LYS A 53 44.19 -11.69 23.00
C LYS A 53 45.23 -12.77 23.32
N GLU A 54 45.22 -13.88 22.61
CA GLU A 54 46.11 -15.03 22.84
C GLU A 54 47.57 -14.69 22.54
N PHE A 55 47.84 -14.17 21.35
CA PHE A 55 49.18 -13.77 20.90
C PHE A 55 49.60 -12.36 21.34
N LYS A 56 48.70 -11.60 21.99
CA LYS A 56 48.91 -10.21 22.44
C LYS A 56 49.28 -9.27 21.30
N LEU A 57 48.64 -9.47 20.14
CA LEU A 57 48.87 -8.70 18.92
C LEU A 57 48.48 -7.24 19.13
N LYS A 58 49.23 -6.32 18.51
CA LYS A 58 48.99 -4.87 18.59
C LYS A 58 48.65 -4.23 17.24
N GLU A 59 48.92 -4.93 16.15
CA GLU A 59 48.80 -4.41 14.78
C GLU A 59 47.95 -5.37 13.94
N ILE A 60 46.67 -5.47 14.31
CA ILE A 60 45.66 -6.22 13.56
C ILE A 60 44.58 -5.25 13.05
N TYR A 61 44.44 -5.17 11.73
CA TYR A 61 43.50 -4.28 11.06
C TYR A 61 42.37 -5.09 10.42
N TYR A 62 41.15 -4.56 10.49
CA TYR A 62 39.94 -5.24 10.06
C TYR A 62 39.09 -4.32 9.18
N TYR A 63 38.87 -4.72 7.92
CA TYR A 63 38.02 -4.02 6.96
C TYR A 63 36.69 -4.77 6.78
N PRO A 64 35.59 -4.33 7.43
CA PRO A 64 34.25 -4.84 7.16
C PRO A 64 33.62 -4.20 5.92
N ASN A 65 32.57 -4.83 5.40
CA ASN A 65 31.74 -4.32 4.29
C ASN A 65 32.52 -4.04 2.99
N VAL A 66 33.65 -4.72 2.76
CA VAL A 66 34.42 -4.57 1.53
C VAL A 66 33.63 -5.20 0.38
N LYS A 67 33.39 -4.45 -0.69
CA LYS A 67 32.72 -4.99 -1.88
C LYS A 67 33.76 -5.70 -2.76
N PRO A 68 33.41 -6.79 -3.48
CA PRO A 68 34.34 -7.52 -4.35
C PRO A 68 35.21 -6.61 -5.25
N LYS A 69 34.60 -5.64 -5.93
CA LYS A 69 35.30 -4.67 -6.81
C LYS A 69 36.29 -3.72 -6.10
N GLN A 70 36.40 -3.78 -4.77
CA GLN A 70 37.31 -2.96 -3.95
C GLN A 70 38.36 -3.83 -3.23
N ALA A 71 38.22 -5.16 -3.25
CA ALA A 71 39.04 -6.07 -2.46
C ALA A 71 40.54 -5.94 -2.79
N TYR A 72 40.88 -5.85 -4.09
CA TYR A 72 42.24 -5.58 -4.53
C TYR A 72 42.86 -4.33 -3.90
N ASP A 73 42.16 -3.20 -3.86
CA ASP A 73 42.74 -1.93 -3.41
C ASP A 73 42.99 -1.93 -1.90
N PHE A 74 42.08 -2.52 -1.11
CA PHE A 74 42.28 -2.71 0.34
C PHE A 74 43.41 -3.69 0.65
N MET A 75 43.48 -4.83 -0.06
CA MET A 75 44.61 -5.77 0.11
C MET A 75 45.94 -5.15 -0.37
N LEU A 76 45.94 -4.35 -1.44
CA LEU A 76 47.11 -3.65 -1.96
C LEU A 76 47.61 -2.57 -0.99
N ASP A 77 46.72 -1.89 -0.26
CA ASP A 77 47.13 -0.97 0.80
C ASP A 77 47.81 -1.69 1.96
N LEU A 78 47.25 -2.83 2.43
CA LEU A 78 47.90 -3.70 3.41
C LEU A 78 49.29 -4.17 2.93
N CYS A 79 49.43 -4.54 1.65
CA CYS A 79 50.71 -4.92 1.06
C CYS A 79 51.72 -3.76 1.07
N LYS A 80 51.33 -2.57 0.61
CA LYS A 80 52.17 -1.35 0.61
C LYS A 80 52.58 -0.95 2.03
N ASN A 81 51.65 -1.06 2.99
CA ASN A 81 51.88 -0.75 4.39
C ASN A 81 52.65 -1.84 5.15
N LYS A 82 53.12 -2.90 4.49
CA LYS A 82 53.96 -3.98 5.05
C LYS A 82 53.28 -4.77 6.17
N TYR A 83 52.04 -5.18 5.94
CA TYR A 83 51.44 -6.27 6.71
C TYR A 83 52.12 -7.60 6.31
N THR A 84 52.16 -8.57 7.23
CA THR A 84 52.86 -9.86 7.04
C THR A 84 51.90 -11.01 6.72
N LEU A 85 50.63 -10.88 7.11
CA LEU A 85 49.58 -11.86 6.88
C LEU A 85 48.26 -11.13 6.53
N ILE A 86 47.57 -11.59 5.50
CA ILE A 86 46.28 -11.06 5.03
C ILE A 86 45.26 -12.21 4.96
N PHE A 87 44.17 -12.10 5.72
CA PHE A 87 43.02 -12.99 5.64
C PHE A 87 41.94 -12.36 4.74
N ALA A 88 41.59 -13.03 3.65
CA ALA A 88 40.57 -12.61 2.70
C ALA A 88 39.35 -13.55 2.80
N ALA A 89 38.37 -13.19 3.63
CA ALA A 89 37.34 -14.13 4.12
C ALA A 89 36.15 -14.38 3.18
N ALA A 90 36.28 -14.12 1.87
CA ALA A 90 35.21 -14.36 0.88
C ALA A 90 35.77 -14.89 -0.44
N TYR A 91 35.04 -15.81 -1.09
CA TYR A 91 35.42 -16.44 -2.37
C TYR A 91 35.71 -15.40 -3.46
N ASP A 92 34.91 -14.33 -3.52
CA ASP A 92 35.10 -13.22 -4.48
C ASP A 92 36.49 -12.56 -4.39
N TYR A 93 37.20 -12.68 -3.26
CA TYR A 93 38.51 -12.06 -3.05
C TYR A 93 39.67 -12.93 -3.55
N VAL A 94 39.45 -14.21 -3.87
CA VAL A 94 40.52 -15.18 -4.20
C VAL A 94 41.40 -14.68 -5.35
N ASN A 95 40.79 -14.33 -6.49
CA ASN A 95 41.49 -13.88 -7.69
C ASN A 95 42.35 -12.61 -7.47
N ASP A 96 41.88 -11.69 -6.63
CA ASP A 96 42.62 -10.46 -6.28
C ASP A 96 43.73 -10.74 -5.27
N GLY A 97 43.48 -11.65 -4.32
CA GLY A 97 44.45 -12.10 -3.32
C GLY A 97 45.62 -12.83 -3.96
N GLU A 98 45.36 -13.80 -4.83
CA GLU A 98 46.40 -14.49 -5.61
C GLU A 98 47.22 -13.52 -6.48
N ARG A 99 46.55 -12.56 -7.14
CA ARG A 99 47.23 -11.54 -7.97
C ARG A 99 48.17 -10.69 -7.14
N LEU A 100 47.87 -10.46 -5.86
CA LEU A 100 48.77 -9.77 -4.93
C LEU A 100 49.84 -10.69 -4.34
N ALA A 101 49.51 -11.94 -4.02
CA ALA A 101 50.49 -12.92 -3.53
C ALA A 101 51.67 -13.09 -4.51
N LYS A 102 51.35 -13.18 -5.81
CA LYS A 102 52.31 -13.24 -6.94
C LYS A 102 53.14 -11.95 -7.11
N GLN A 103 52.72 -10.81 -6.53
CA GLN A 103 53.46 -9.54 -6.51
C GLN A 103 54.22 -9.30 -5.19
N TYR A 104 53.77 -9.89 -4.08
CA TYR A 104 54.27 -9.66 -2.73
C TYR A 104 54.62 -10.99 -2.03
N PRO A 105 55.64 -11.74 -2.51
CA PRO A 105 55.98 -13.09 -2.02
C PRO A 105 56.41 -13.16 -0.54
N MET A 106 56.72 -12.01 0.07
CA MET A 106 57.07 -11.92 1.51
C MET A 106 55.84 -11.72 2.43
N ILE A 107 54.63 -11.70 1.88
CA ILE A 107 53.36 -11.53 2.61
C ILE A 107 52.55 -12.80 2.44
N GLN A 108 52.03 -13.36 3.53
CA GLN A 108 51.14 -14.52 3.49
C GLN A 108 49.70 -14.11 3.20
N PHE A 109 48.99 -14.95 2.44
CA PHE A 109 47.59 -14.78 2.11
C PHE A 109 46.81 -16.04 2.53
N MET A 110 45.79 -15.86 3.37
CA MET A 110 44.80 -16.90 3.65
C MET A 110 43.50 -16.54 2.96
N LEU A 111 43.15 -17.26 1.89
CA LEU A 111 42.04 -16.95 1.00
C LEU A 111 40.87 -17.90 1.26
N ARG A 112 39.65 -17.40 1.38
CA ARG A 112 38.48 -18.29 1.49
C ARG A 112 38.18 -18.94 0.13
N GLY A 113 38.33 -20.26 0.03
CA GLY A 113 38.18 -21.00 -1.23
C GLY A 113 38.77 -22.40 -1.18
N GLN A 114 38.80 -23.07 -2.34
CA GLN A 114 39.38 -24.40 -2.51
C GLN A 114 40.20 -24.47 -3.81
N ASP A 115 41.52 -24.36 -3.69
CA ASP A 115 42.52 -24.71 -4.73
C ASP A 115 43.81 -25.17 -4.03
N TYR A 116 44.83 -25.65 -4.76
CA TYR A 116 46.09 -26.12 -4.17
C TYR A 116 46.89 -24.96 -3.57
N ALA A 117 47.26 -25.06 -2.28
CA ALA A 117 48.17 -24.08 -1.67
C ALA A 117 49.58 -24.10 -2.29
N TYR A 118 50.18 -22.92 -2.44
CA TYR A 118 51.50 -22.72 -3.04
C TYR A 118 52.18 -21.46 -2.46
N ASP A 119 53.52 -21.42 -2.49
CA ASP A 119 54.45 -20.30 -2.15
C ASP A 119 54.15 -19.48 -0.88
N ASN A 120 53.09 -18.67 -0.91
CA ASN A 120 52.64 -17.78 0.17
C ASN A 120 51.11 -17.71 0.30
N VAL A 121 50.38 -18.66 -0.29
CA VAL A 121 48.91 -18.72 -0.37
C VAL A 121 48.40 -20.01 0.25
N GLN A 122 47.56 -19.91 1.28
CA GLN A 122 46.79 -21.03 1.86
C GLN A 122 45.30 -20.78 1.64
N TYR A 123 44.57 -21.83 1.26
CA TYR A 123 43.11 -21.75 1.10
C TYR A 123 42.43 -22.24 2.38
N MET A 124 41.35 -21.56 2.78
CA MET A 124 40.53 -21.93 3.93
C MET A 124 39.06 -22.09 3.51
N ASP A 125 38.42 -23.18 3.92
CA ASP A 125 36.98 -23.38 3.76
C ASP A 125 36.43 -24.35 4.82
N TYR A 126 35.17 -24.75 4.69
CA TYR A 126 34.52 -25.71 5.58
C TYR A 126 33.52 -26.62 4.87
N ASN A 127 33.40 -27.84 5.36
CA ASN A 127 32.57 -28.92 4.83
C ASN A 127 31.09 -28.70 5.19
N PHE A 128 30.37 -27.90 4.39
CA PHE A 128 28.94 -27.63 4.62
C PHE A 128 28.09 -28.91 4.64
N GLU A 129 28.46 -29.90 3.84
CA GLU A 129 27.78 -31.18 3.74
C GLU A 129 27.86 -31.98 5.05
N SER A 130 29.03 -32.01 5.71
CA SER A 130 29.16 -32.67 7.02
C SER A 130 28.40 -31.92 8.11
N ALA A 131 28.29 -30.59 8.01
CA ALA A 131 27.45 -29.81 8.91
C ALA A 131 25.96 -30.15 8.72
N GLN A 132 25.45 -30.08 7.49
CA GLN A 132 24.05 -30.39 7.16
C GLN A 132 23.68 -31.85 7.44
N TYR A 133 24.59 -32.80 7.16
CA TYR A 133 24.41 -34.21 7.55
C TYR A 133 24.21 -34.36 9.06
N MET A 134 25.04 -33.72 9.90
CA MET A 134 24.91 -33.81 11.36
C MET A 134 23.65 -33.10 11.89
N ILE A 135 23.24 -31.98 11.28
CA ILE A 135 21.96 -31.31 11.60
C ILE A 135 20.77 -32.22 11.21
N GLY A 136 20.82 -32.85 10.03
CA GLY A 136 19.81 -33.79 9.55
C GLY A 136 19.72 -35.05 10.41
N TYR A 137 20.85 -35.61 10.84
CA TYR A 137 20.90 -36.76 11.75
C TYR A 137 20.27 -36.42 13.11
N PHE A 138 20.57 -35.24 13.68
CA PHE A 138 19.87 -34.76 14.88
C PHE A 138 18.36 -34.62 14.65
N ALA A 139 17.95 -34.07 13.51
CA ALA A 139 16.55 -33.87 13.17
C ALA A 139 15.79 -35.21 13.02
N GLY A 140 16.40 -36.21 12.39
CA GLY A 140 15.85 -37.58 12.28
C GLY A 140 15.68 -38.28 13.62
N LEU A 141 16.56 -38.02 14.61
CA LEU A 141 16.46 -38.52 15.98
C LEU A 141 15.40 -37.78 16.84
N MET A 142 14.96 -36.59 16.43
CA MET A 142 14.10 -35.70 17.23
C MET A 142 12.68 -35.49 16.66
N THR A 143 12.44 -35.79 15.38
CA THR A 143 11.09 -35.73 14.78
C THR A 143 10.14 -36.72 15.47
N LYS A 144 8.88 -36.31 15.59
CA LYS A 144 7.77 -37.07 16.15
C LYS A 144 6.73 -37.43 15.08
N THR A 145 6.64 -36.63 14.01
CA THR A 145 5.79 -36.91 12.85
C THR A 145 6.46 -37.81 11.82
N GLY A 146 7.80 -37.89 11.83
CA GLY A 146 8.57 -38.48 10.73
C GLY A 146 8.57 -37.62 9.47
N ARG A 147 8.10 -36.37 9.55
CA ARG A 147 8.03 -35.42 8.44
C ARG A 147 8.85 -34.19 8.76
N LEU A 148 9.87 -33.97 7.95
CA LEU A 148 10.81 -32.87 8.08
C LEU A 148 10.71 -31.94 6.87
N GLY A 149 11.16 -30.71 7.04
CA GLY A 149 11.21 -29.70 5.99
C GLY A 149 12.63 -29.22 5.74
N PHE A 150 12.87 -28.69 4.55
CA PHE A 150 14.08 -27.90 4.26
C PHE A 150 13.68 -26.66 3.45
N VAL A 151 14.09 -25.48 3.93
CA VAL A 151 13.94 -24.21 3.20
C VAL A 151 15.28 -23.90 2.53
N GLN A 152 15.35 -24.26 1.25
CA GLN A 152 16.52 -24.25 0.42
C GLN A 152 16.82 -22.83 -0.11
N PRO A 153 18.04 -22.30 0.09
CA PRO A 153 18.35 -20.92 -0.31
C PRO A 153 18.98 -20.80 -1.71
N GLY A 154 18.87 -19.60 -2.26
CA GLY A 154 19.83 -19.06 -3.22
C GLY A 154 19.83 -19.70 -4.61
N ILE A 155 21.01 -20.17 -5.05
CA ILE A 155 21.21 -20.75 -6.39
C ILE A 155 21.05 -22.27 -6.27
N PRO A 156 20.29 -22.94 -7.16
CA PRO A 156 19.92 -24.35 -6.99
C PRO A 156 21.03 -25.31 -6.58
N TYR A 157 22.23 -25.24 -7.17
CA TYR A 157 23.31 -26.18 -6.83
C TYR A 157 23.72 -26.11 -5.35
N VAL A 158 23.84 -24.91 -4.79
CA VAL A 158 24.21 -24.69 -3.38
C VAL A 158 23.18 -25.35 -2.47
N GLY A 159 21.91 -24.99 -2.68
CA GLY A 159 20.83 -25.50 -1.88
C GLY A 159 20.63 -27.02 -2.02
N ASN A 160 20.87 -27.61 -3.19
CA ASN A 160 20.67 -29.04 -3.43
C ASN A 160 21.71 -29.91 -2.73
N TYR A 161 22.99 -29.56 -2.72
CA TYR A 161 23.97 -30.40 -1.99
C TYR A 161 23.74 -30.31 -0.47
N GLU A 162 23.27 -29.18 0.04
CA GLU A 162 22.88 -29.02 1.44
C GLU A 162 21.65 -29.86 1.81
N SER A 163 20.56 -29.76 1.04
CA SER A 163 19.32 -30.51 1.30
C SER A 163 19.50 -32.02 1.08
N ASN A 164 20.29 -32.42 0.07
CA ASN A 164 20.73 -33.81 -0.12
C ASN A 164 21.56 -34.32 1.09
N SER A 165 22.49 -33.53 1.62
CA SER A 165 23.31 -33.95 2.78
C SER A 165 22.49 -34.06 4.06
N PHE A 166 21.61 -33.09 4.31
CA PHE A 166 20.63 -33.13 5.39
C PHE A 166 19.73 -34.36 5.28
N PHE A 167 19.25 -34.69 4.07
CA PHE A 167 18.41 -35.88 3.82
C PHE A 167 19.11 -37.19 4.16
N VAL A 168 20.40 -37.34 3.81
CA VAL A 168 21.16 -38.55 4.14
C VAL A 168 21.33 -38.68 5.66
N GLY A 169 21.61 -37.57 6.36
CA GLY A 169 21.61 -37.55 7.82
C GLY A 169 20.26 -37.96 8.43
N VAL A 170 19.16 -37.39 7.92
CA VAL A 170 17.79 -37.76 8.33
C VAL A 170 17.52 -39.25 8.12
N LYS A 171 17.94 -39.83 6.98
CA LYS A 171 17.72 -41.24 6.64
C LYS A 171 18.59 -42.20 7.44
N ASP A 172 19.83 -41.83 7.78
CA ASP A 172 20.72 -42.65 8.60
C ASP A 172 20.28 -42.66 10.08
N ALA A 173 19.55 -41.64 10.54
CA ALA A 173 18.89 -41.62 11.85
C ALA A 173 17.50 -42.27 11.84
N ASN A 174 16.73 -42.06 10.77
CA ASN A 174 15.33 -42.50 10.64
C ASN A 174 15.02 -42.88 9.18
N PRO A 175 15.17 -44.18 8.80
CA PRO A 175 15.01 -44.62 7.41
C PRO A 175 13.63 -44.37 6.80
N ASP A 176 12.58 -44.28 7.61
CA ASP A 176 11.20 -44.08 7.15
C ASP A 176 10.83 -42.59 6.99
N ALA A 177 11.64 -41.66 7.53
CA ALA A 177 11.33 -40.24 7.53
C ALA A 177 11.22 -39.62 6.12
N GLN A 178 10.32 -38.65 5.98
CA GLN A 178 10.05 -37.93 4.73
C GLN A 178 10.57 -36.49 4.83
N LEU A 179 11.19 -35.99 3.75
CA LEU A 179 11.68 -34.61 3.67
C LEU A 179 10.98 -33.86 2.54
N TYR A 180 10.43 -32.68 2.88
CA TYR A 180 9.74 -31.76 1.99
C TYR A 180 10.60 -30.51 1.77
N VAL A 181 10.85 -30.12 0.53
CA VAL A 181 11.85 -29.08 0.20
C VAL A 181 11.22 -27.96 -0.64
N TYR A 182 11.29 -26.72 -0.15
CA TYR A 182 10.98 -25.51 -0.92
C TYR A 182 12.25 -24.73 -1.25
N ASP A 183 12.40 -24.27 -2.49
CA ASP A 183 13.40 -23.31 -2.93
C ASP A 183 12.88 -21.87 -2.77
N THR A 184 13.67 -20.97 -2.16
CA THR A 184 13.35 -19.53 -2.07
C THR A 184 14.04 -18.68 -3.14
N GLY A 185 15.04 -19.21 -3.85
CA GLY A 185 15.82 -18.46 -4.85
C GLY A 185 16.69 -17.32 -4.29
N SER A 186 16.79 -17.19 -2.96
CA SER A 186 17.47 -16.09 -2.23
C SER A 186 18.05 -16.62 -0.91
N PHE A 187 19.01 -15.89 -0.33
CA PHE A 187 19.59 -16.18 1.00
C PHE A 187 19.04 -15.25 2.12
N ASP A 188 18.16 -14.31 1.75
CA ASP A 188 17.86 -13.08 2.51
C ASP A 188 16.41 -12.53 2.34
N ASP A 189 15.56 -13.10 1.47
CA ASP A 189 14.13 -12.76 1.38
C ASP A 189 13.37 -13.44 2.52
N ILE A 190 13.20 -12.70 3.60
CA ILE A 190 12.49 -13.10 4.82
C ILE A 190 11.02 -13.49 4.54
N GLU A 191 10.36 -12.86 3.57
CA GLU A 191 8.93 -13.11 3.28
C GLU A 191 8.74 -14.46 2.58
N LEU A 192 9.58 -14.77 1.59
CA LEU A 192 9.65 -16.10 0.98
C LEU A 192 10.07 -17.17 1.99
N SER A 193 11.06 -16.87 2.83
CA SER A 193 11.61 -17.82 3.79
C SER A 193 10.61 -18.19 4.89
N VAL A 194 9.93 -17.21 5.49
CA VAL A 194 8.86 -17.45 6.47
C VAL A 194 7.68 -18.18 5.83
N GLY A 195 7.20 -17.73 4.66
CA GLY A 195 6.07 -18.36 3.97
C GLY A 195 6.32 -19.83 3.60
N ALA A 196 7.53 -20.15 3.14
CA ALA A 196 7.94 -21.52 2.86
C ALA A 196 7.94 -22.39 4.13
N ALA A 197 8.46 -21.87 5.25
CA ALA A 197 8.45 -22.58 6.53
C ALA A 197 7.03 -22.80 7.06
N GLU A 198 6.14 -21.81 6.96
CA GLU A 198 4.75 -21.95 7.40
C GLU A 198 3.97 -22.95 6.54
N SER A 199 4.13 -22.94 5.22
CA SER A 199 3.52 -23.95 4.33
C SER A 199 4.05 -25.37 4.59
N LEU A 200 5.34 -25.55 4.87
CA LEU A 200 5.88 -26.85 5.30
C LEU A 200 5.19 -27.38 6.58
N MET A 201 4.96 -26.52 7.56
CA MET A 201 4.26 -26.90 8.79
C MET A 201 2.76 -27.16 8.57
N ASP A 202 2.07 -26.28 7.85
CA ASP A 202 0.60 -26.32 7.70
C ASP A 202 0.11 -27.34 6.67
N ASP A 203 0.71 -27.38 5.47
CA ASP A 203 0.23 -28.20 4.36
C ASP A 203 0.77 -29.65 4.43
N TYR A 204 1.97 -29.83 4.96
CA TYR A 204 2.68 -31.12 4.98
C TYR A 204 2.81 -31.74 6.37
N GLY A 205 2.55 -31.00 7.45
CA GLY A 205 2.61 -31.50 8.83
C GLY A 205 4.04 -31.74 9.33
N VAL A 206 4.98 -30.89 8.90
CA VAL A 206 6.39 -30.92 9.31
C VAL A 206 6.55 -30.44 10.75
N ASP A 207 7.42 -31.10 11.54
CA ASP A 207 7.73 -30.70 12.92
C ASP A 207 9.17 -30.20 13.17
N ILE A 208 10.08 -30.39 12.22
CA ILE A 208 11.46 -29.85 12.24
C ILE A 208 11.84 -29.37 10.83
N ILE A 209 12.38 -28.16 10.71
CA ILE A 209 12.78 -27.55 9.43
C ILE A 209 14.28 -27.20 9.43
N GLY A 210 15.02 -27.74 8.46
CA GLY A 210 16.36 -27.29 8.09
C GLY A 210 16.34 -26.06 7.17
N GLN A 211 17.43 -25.30 7.15
CA GLN A 211 17.62 -24.13 6.30
C GLN A 211 19.13 -23.84 6.14
N ASN A 212 19.50 -22.96 5.21
CA ASN A 212 20.78 -22.24 5.25
C ASN A 212 20.66 -20.77 4.81
N GLN A 213 19.49 -20.16 5.06
CA GLN A 213 19.31 -18.70 4.95
C GLN A 213 20.32 -17.99 5.88
N PHE A 214 20.77 -16.79 5.51
CA PHE A 214 21.77 -16.06 6.31
C PHE A 214 21.22 -15.58 7.66
N ASP A 215 19.90 -15.43 7.78
CA ASP A 215 19.19 -15.02 8.99
C ASP A 215 18.40 -16.17 9.67
N SER A 216 17.77 -15.86 10.81
CA SER A 216 17.03 -16.82 11.64
C SER A 216 15.51 -16.79 11.46
N SER A 217 14.99 -16.28 10.34
CA SER A 217 13.54 -16.10 10.08
C SER A 217 12.76 -17.41 10.07
N VAL A 218 13.24 -18.42 9.33
CA VAL A 218 12.63 -19.77 9.29
C VAL A 218 12.62 -20.41 10.68
N THR A 219 13.76 -20.41 11.37
CA THR A 219 13.85 -20.84 12.78
C THR A 219 12.86 -20.08 13.67
N THR A 220 12.68 -18.77 13.47
CA THR A 220 11.71 -17.96 14.25
C THR A 220 10.27 -18.33 13.93
N ALA A 221 9.92 -18.61 12.67
CA ALA A 221 8.59 -19.09 12.27
C ALA A 221 8.26 -20.44 12.93
N VAL A 222 9.20 -21.39 12.91
CA VAL A 222 9.09 -22.70 13.58
C VAL A 222 8.87 -22.54 15.10
N LEU A 223 9.63 -21.66 15.75
CA LEU A 223 9.49 -21.34 17.17
C LEU A 223 8.14 -20.69 17.53
N ASN A 224 7.60 -19.86 16.63
CA ASN A 224 6.30 -19.21 16.77
C ASN A 224 5.13 -20.20 16.65
N ARG A 225 5.23 -21.21 15.77
CA ARG A 225 4.27 -22.33 15.72
C ARG A 225 4.41 -23.31 16.90
N GLY A 226 5.45 -23.16 17.72
CA GLY A 226 5.62 -23.88 18.99
C GLY A 226 6.58 -25.07 18.92
N PHE A 227 7.10 -25.40 17.74
CA PHE A 227 8.08 -26.46 17.52
C PHE A 227 9.49 -26.07 18.02
N ILE A 228 10.46 -26.98 17.85
CA ILE A 228 11.87 -26.77 18.21
C ILE A 228 12.64 -26.13 17.05
N GLY A 229 13.48 -25.14 17.36
CA GLY A 229 14.33 -24.47 16.37
C GLY A 229 15.71 -25.13 16.23
N MET A 230 16.39 -24.88 15.12
CA MET A 230 17.77 -25.32 14.89
C MET A 230 18.67 -24.12 14.55
N GLY A 231 19.78 -23.96 15.27
CA GLY A 231 20.79 -22.94 14.99
C GLY A 231 21.80 -23.48 13.99
N ILE A 232 21.79 -22.95 12.76
CA ILE A 232 22.46 -23.58 11.61
C ILE A 232 23.52 -22.71 10.92
N ASN A 233 23.52 -21.39 11.11
CA ASN A 233 24.41 -20.45 10.40
C ASN A 233 25.81 -20.32 11.05
N GLY A 234 26.20 -21.32 11.86
CA GLY A 234 27.44 -21.32 12.64
C GLY A 234 27.49 -20.36 13.83
N PHE A 235 26.45 -19.55 14.06
CA PHE A 235 26.34 -18.69 15.24
C PHE A 235 25.51 -19.37 16.35
N ASN A 236 25.78 -19.02 17.61
CA ASN A 236 25.05 -19.51 18.77
C ASN A 236 23.67 -18.83 18.93
N GLN A 237 22.74 -19.10 18.00
CA GLN A 237 21.36 -18.60 18.00
C GLN A 237 20.62 -18.87 19.32
N LYS A 238 20.93 -19.98 20.02
CA LYS A 238 20.42 -20.28 21.37
C LYS A 238 20.67 -19.14 22.39
N SER A 239 21.72 -18.34 22.20
CA SER A 239 22.00 -17.17 23.05
C SER A 239 20.98 -16.02 22.90
N ILE A 240 20.21 -15.99 21.81
CA ILE A 240 19.22 -14.96 21.48
C ILE A 240 17.80 -15.53 21.54
N LEU A 241 17.57 -16.67 20.88
CA LEU A 241 16.27 -17.34 20.77
C LEU A 241 15.98 -18.32 21.94
N GLY A 242 16.95 -18.51 22.84
CA GLY A 242 16.79 -19.27 24.08
C GLY A 242 16.77 -20.80 23.90
N ASN A 243 16.38 -21.49 24.98
CA ASN A 243 16.52 -22.95 25.10
C ASN A 243 15.60 -23.79 24.17
N LYS A 244 14.69 -23.16 23.41
CA LYS A 244 13.91 -23.83 22.36
C LYS A 244 14.73 -24.14 21.09
N ILE A 245 15.91 -23.53 20.93
CA ILE A 245 16.91 -23.99 19.95
C ILE A 245 17.45 -25.33 20.45
N ALA A 246 16.99 -26.43 19.85
CA ALA A 246 17.25 -27.79 20.30
C ALA A 246 18.65 -28.28 19.90
N PHE A 247 19.11 -27.92 18.70
CA PHE A 247 20.48 -28.12 18.26
C PHE A 247 21.03 -26.79 17.75
N ASN A 248 22.27 -26.48 18.09
CA ASN A 248 22.95 -25.31 17.59
C ASN A 248 24.37 -25.68 17.17
N PHE A 249 24.64 -25.62 15.86
CA PHE A 249 25.96 -25.70 15.26
C PHE A 249 26.71 -24.36 15.42
N VAL A 250 27.98 -24.42 15.80
CA VAL A 250 28.88 -23.28 15.98
C VAL A 250 30.20 -23.55 15.25
N MET A 251 30.71 -22.56 14.51
CA MET A 251 32.02 -22.62 13.84
C MET A 251 33.05 -21.77 14.58
N ASP A 252 34.14 -22.38 15.05
CA ASP A 252 35.25 -21.65 15.67
C ASP A 252 36.47 -21.50 14.73
N TRP A 253 36.54 -20.35 14.06
CA TRP A 253 37.65 -19.96 13.19
C TRP A 253 38.95 -19.62 13.96
N THR A 254 38.94 -19.61 15.30
CA THR A 254 40.12 -19.27 16.12
C THR A 254 41.29 -20.20 15.84
N GLU A 255 41.05 -21.49 15.62
CA GLU A 255 42.12 -22.46 15.36
C GLU A 255 42.75 -22.26 13.97
N CYS A 256 41.91 -22.03 12.94
CA CYS A 256 42.36 -21.67 11.59
C CYS A 256 43.29 -20.45 11.62
N PHE A 257 42.94 -19.44 12.42
CA PHE A 257 43.74 -18.23 12.59
C PHE A 257 45.00 -18.50 13.43
N ARG A 258 44.91 -19.29 14.51
CA ARG A 258 46.04 -19.68 15.38
C ARG A 258 47.12 -20.43 14.60
N GLU A 259 46.73 -21.45 13.83
CA GLU A 259 47.66 -22.25 13.03
C GLU A 259 48.39 -21.37 12.01
N MET A 260 47.67 -20.49 11.31
CA MET A 260 48.24 -19.56 10.33
C MET A 260 49.22 -18.58 10.99
N ILE A 261 48.85 -17.99 12.13
CA ILE A 261 49.67 -17.03 12.89
C ILE A 261 50.94 -17.68 13.45
N ASN A 262 50.87 -18.91 13.96
CA ASN A 262 52.05 -19.67 14.38
C ASN A 262 53.03 -19.85 13.21
N LYS A 263 52.55 -20.29 12.04
CA LYS A 263 53.38 -20.43 10.83
C LYS A 263 54.02 -19.08 10.40
N THR A 264 53.31 -17.95 10.52
CA THR A 264 53.89 -16.61 10.25
C THR A 264 55.04 -16.27 11.20
N ILE A 265 54.92 -16.63 12.48
CA ILE A 265 55.90 -16.33 13.53
C ILE A 265 57.13 -17.25 13.44
N GLU A 266 56.92 -18.53 13.14
CA GLU A 266 57.98 -19.55 13.07
C GLU A 266 58.82 -19.43 11.79
N HIS A 267 58.21 -19.03 10.66
CA HIS A 267 58.85 -19.01 9.34
C HIS A 267 58.88 -17.61 8.68
N PRO A 268 59.44 -16.56 9.32
CA PRO A 268 59.33 -15.15 8.87
C PRO A 268 60.09 -14.80 7.57
N LEU A 269 60.55 -15.79 6.80
CA LEU A 269 61.35 -15.65 5.58
C LEU A 269 60.86 -16.47 4.38
N GLY A 270 59.67 -17.08 4.44
CA GLY A 270 58.96 -17.62 3.26
C GLY A 270 58.91 -19.14 3.11
N ASP A 271 59.69 -19.91 3.87
CA ASP A 271 59.64 -21.38 3.84
C ASP A 271 58.49 -21.91 4.71
N PHE A 272 57.25 -21.71 4.27
CA PHE A 272 56.07 -22.22 5.00
C PHE A 272 55.68 -23.60 4.48
N GLN A 273 55.40 -24.57 5.36
CA GLN A 273 54.75 -25.82 4.95
C GLN A 273 53.24 -25.60 4.84
N HIS A 274 52.74 -25.65 3.61
CA HIS A 274 51.36 -25.33 3.28
C HIS A 274 50.48 -26.58 3.28
N ALA A 275 49.33 -26.49 3.95
CA ALA A 275 48.20 -27.38 3.78
C ALA A 275 46.94 -26.51 3.86
N ASN A 276 45.93 -26.79 3.03
CA ASN A 276 44.66 -26.07 3.09
C ASN A 276 43.91 -26.39 4.38
N TYR A 277 43.20 -25.40 4.91
CA TYR A 277 42.30 -25.60 6.03
C TYR A 277 40.91 -25.97 5.52
N LEU A 278 40.45 -27.19 5.77
CA LEU A 278 39.06 -27.61 5.49
C LEU A 278 38.35 -27.99 6.78
N GLY A 279 37.73 -26.98 7.39
CA GLY A 279 37.00 -27.05 8.65
C GLY A 279 35.92 -28.12 8.65
N ASP A 280 35.86 -28.90 9.72
CA ASP A 280 35.05 -30.10 9.85
C ASP A 280 34.88 -30.49 11.33
N TRP A 281 34.02 -31.48 11.61
CA TRP A 281 33.89 -32.10 12.95
C TRP A 281 35.18 -32.80 13.42
N THR A 282 36.08 -33.12 12.48
CA THR A 282 37.13 -34.14 12.63
C THR A 282 38.54 -33.58 12.67
N TYR A 283 38.73 -32.27 12.42
CA TYR A 283 39.96 -31.78 11.80
C TYR A 283 41.22 -31.87 12.66
N LEU A 284 41.13 -31.74 13.99
CA LEU A 284 42.29 -31.85 14.89
C LEU A 284 41.99 -32.67 16.15
N LYS A 285 42.98 -33.46 16.61
CA LYS A 285 42.85 -34.33 17.80
C LYS A 285 42.55 -33.58 19.11
N ASN A 286 42.87 -32.29 19.18
CA ASN A 286 42.79 -31.48 20.40
C ASN A 286 41.83 -30.29 20.31
N SER A 287 41.23 -30.02 19.15
CA SER A 287 40.33 -28.88 18.92
C SER A 287 39.38 -29.16 17.75
N ARG A 288 38.15 -28.66 17.83
CA ARG A 288 37.10 -28.88 16.83
C ARG A 288 36.74 -27.55 16.19
N PHE A 289 36.81 -27.47 14.86
CA PHE A 289 36.30 -26.33 14.11
C PHE A 289 34.76 -26.26 14.23
N MET A 290 34.11 -27.42 14.07
CA MET A 290 32.68 -27.57 14.26
C MET A 290 32.36 -28.03 15.68
N VAL A 291 31.55 -27.26 16.39
CA VAL A 291 31.08 -27.56 17.75
C VAL A 291 29.56 -27.50 17.75
N TYR A 292 28.89 -28.36 18.51
CA TYR A 292 27.44 -28.29 18.69
C TYR A 292 27.07 -28.10 20.16
N THR A 293 25.91 -27.48 20.40
CA THR A 293 25.29 -27.39 21.73
C THR A 293 23.80 -27.71 21.67
N TYR A 294 23.26 -28.24 22.77
CA TYR A 294 21.87 -28.68 22.85
C TYR A 294 20.97 -27.66 23.57
N GLY A 295 19.70 -27.63 23.21
CA GLY A 295 18.63 -26.98 23.97
C GLY A 295 18.36 -27.67 25.31
N ARG A 296 17.31 -27.26 26.02
CA ARG A 296 16.89 -27.97 27.25
C ARG A 296 16.15 -29.27 26.93
N ASP A 297 15.31 -29.22 25.91
CA ASP A 297 14.23 -30.20 25.71
C ASP A 297 14.64 -31.31 24.71
N VAL A 298 15.94 -31.64 24.70
CA VAL A 298 16.58 -32.67 23.86
C VAL A 298 16.61 -34.00 24.62
N THR A 299 16.33 -35.10 23.93
CA THR A 299 16.34 -36.44 24.55
C THR A 299 17.77 -36.95 24.79
N GLU A 300 17.95 -37.74 25.83
CA GLU A 300 19.24 -38.42 26.08
C GLU A 300 19.63 -39.34 24.91
N HIS A 301 18.66 -40.03 24.31
CA HIS A 301 18.83 -40.81 23.09
C HIS A 301 19.40 -39.99 21.92
N ALA A 302 18.90 -38.78 21.68
CA ALA A 302 19.44 -37.91 20.63
C ALA A 302 20.87 -37.44 20.94
N ILE A 303 21.19 -37.18 22.22
CA ILE A 303 22.54 -36.82 22.68
C ILE A 303 23.51 -38.00 22.52
N GLU A 304 23.07 -39.25 22.74
CA GLU A 304 23.88 -40.45 22.52
C GLU A 304 24.08 -40.73 21.03
N GLY A 305 23.02 -40.72 20.23
CA GLY A 305 23.09 -40.91 18.78
C GLY A 305 24.03 -39.91 18.10
N MET A 306 23.98 -38.63 18.49
CA MET A 306 24.90 -37.62 17.97
C MET A 306 26.36 -37.83 18.35
N LYS A 307 26.66 -38.35 19.56
CA LYS A 307 28.04 -38.74 19.91
C LYS A 307 28.52 -39.91 19.04
N SER A 308 27.64 -40.89 18.77
CA SER A 308 27.95 -42.01 17.88
C SER A 308 28.18 -41.54 16.44
N ALA A 309 27.39 -40.59 15.93
CA ALA A 309 27.58 -39.98 14.62
C ALA A 309 28.87 -39.15 14.54
N GLU A 310 29.18 -38.33 15.55
CA GLU A 310 30.45 -37.60 15.65
C GLU A 310 31.65 -38.56 15.65
N GLN A 311 31.60 -39.62 16.46
CA GLN A 311 32.64 -40.64 16.50
C GLN A 311 32.79 -41.35 15.15
N TYR A 312 31.69 -41.73 14.51
CA TYR A 312 31.71 -42.35 13.19
C TYR A 312 32.36 -41.43 12.14
N MET A 313 31.87 -40.19 12.02
CA MET A 313 32.43 -39.19 11.10
C MET A 313 33.93 -38.92 11.37
N SER A 314 34.37 -38.94 12.64
CA SER A 314 35.79 -38.80 13.01
C SER A 314 36.70 -39.97 12.59
N THR A 315 36.14 -41.11 12.18
CA THR A 315 36.90 -42.30 11.74
C THR A 315 36.78 -42.61 10.25
N VAL A 316 35.77 -42.06 9.58
CA VAL A 316 35.54 -42.26 8.13
C VAL A 316 36.46 -41.31 7.33
N PRO A 317 37.19 -41.81 6.30
CA PRO A 317 37.91 -40.95 5.37
C PRO A 317 36.96 -39.97 4.67
N LYS A 318 37.29 -38.68 4.57
CA LYS A 318 36.36 -37.65 4.03
C LYS A 318 35.73 -38.03 2.68
N SER A 319 36.51 -38.60 1.76
CA SER A 319 36.05 -39.10 0.45
C SER A 319 35.13 -40.34 0.49
N ARG A 320 34.77 -40.80 1.68
CA ARG A 320 33.80 -41.87 1.96
C ARG A 320 32.70 -41.45 2.95
N ALA A 321 32.49 -40.15 3.16
CA ALA A 321 31.38 -39.67 3.98
C ALA A 321 30.02 -40.14 3.43
N PRO A 322 28.99 -40.35 4.29
CA PRO A 322 27.75 -41.02 3.88
C PRO A 322 27.03 -40.38 2.69
N TYR A 323 27.00 -39.05 2.64
CA TYR A 323 26.38 -38.28 1.56
C TYR A 323 27.10 -38.46 0.21
N PHE A 324 28.44 -38.50 0.20
CA PHE A 324 29.21 -38.80 -1.02
C PHE A 324 29.01 -40.25 -1.50
N CYS A 325 28.74 -41.21 -0.62
CA CYS A 325 28.53 -42.63 -0.94
C CYS A 325 27.05 -43.08 -0.90
N TYR A 326 26.10 -42.14 -0.90
CA TYR A 326 24.70 -42.48 -0.72
C TYR A 326 24.15 -43.29 -1.90
N LYS A 327 23.35 -44.32 -1.59
CA LYS A 327 22.78 -45.26 -2.57
C LYS A 327 22.09 -44.59 -3.78
N ASN A 328 21.51 -43.41 -3.60
CA ASN A 328 20.77 -42.70 -4.65
C ASN A 328 21.65 -41.81 -5.55
N ASN A 329 22.95 -41.69 -5.27
CA ASN A 329 23.89 -40.96 -6.15
C ASN A 329 23.90 -41.52 -7.58
N GLN A 330 23.62 -42.82 -7.74
CA GLN A 330 23.43 -43.48 -9.05
C GLN A 330 22.28 -42.91 -9.91
N TYR A 331 21.36 -42.13 -9.34
CA TYR A 331 20.27 -41.48 -10.07
C TYR A 331 20.60 -40.03 -10.47
N LEU A 332 21.60 -39.41 -9.83
CA LEU A 332 22.00 -38.03 -10.08
C LEU A 332 23.29 -37.93 -10.91
N PHE A 333 24.17 -38.95 -10.84
CA PHE A 333 25.50 -38.94 -11.47
C PHE A 333 25.69 -40.10 -12.44
N SER A 334 26.32 -39.81 -13.58
CA SER A 334 26.80 -40.82 -14.53
C SER A 334 27.81 -41.77 -13.86
N GLU A 335 27.80 -43.05 -14.26
CA GLU A 335 28.77 -44.07 -13.84
C GLU A 335 30.23 -43.60 -14.01
N SER A 336 30.49 -42.75 -15.01
CA SER A 336 31.82 -42.14 -15.25
C SER A 336 32.37 -41.30 -14.10
N PHE A 337 31.54 -40.85 -13.16
CA PHE A 337 31.93 -40.09 -11.98
C PHE A 337 31.84 -40.89 -10.68
N MET A 338 31.29 -42.11 -10.72
CA MET A 338 31.13 -42.96 -9.54
C MET A 338 32.35 -43.87 -9.36
N THR A 339 32.84 -43.96 -8.12
CA THR A 339 33.82 -44.97 -7.73
C THR A 339 33.16 -46.34 -7.54
N VAL A 340 33.98 -47.41 -7.45
CA VAL A 340 33.57 -48.81 -7.22
C VAL A 340 32.86 -49.05 -5.86
N SER A 341 32.55 -47.99 -5.11
CA SER A 341 31.82 -48.03 -3.84
C SER A 341 30.60 -47.09 -3.84
N ASN A 342 30.11 -46.70 -5.03
CA ASN A 342 29.06 -45.70 -5.25
C ASN A 342 29.39 -44.30 -4.68
N CYS A 343 30.66 -44.04 -4.32
CA CYS A 343 31.11 -42.74 -3.82
C CYS A 343 31.45 -41.78 -4.96
N VAL A 344 31.03 -40.53 -4.84
CA VAL A 344 31.21 -39.44 -5.80
C VAL A 344 32.22 -38.41 -5.25
N PRO A 345 33.11 -37.81 -6.07
CA PRO A 345 34.02 -36.75 -5.60
C PRO A 345 33.28 -35.49 -5.12
N GLN A 346 33.81 -34.81 -4.09
CA GLN A 346 33.22 -33.61 -3.48
C GLN A 346 32.76 -32.56 -4.50
N GLY A 347 33.67 -32.02 -5.33
CA GLY A 347 33.32 -31.03 -6.35
C GLY A 347 32.38 -31.50 -7.48
N VAL A 348 32.07 -32.80 -7.57
CA VAL A 348 30.99 -33.32 -8.43
C VAL A 348 29.67 -33.32 -7.67
N PHE A 349 29.68 -33.66 -6.38
CA PHE A 349 28.52 -33.60 -5.50
C PHE A 349 28.06 -32.16 -5.21
N GLU A 350 28.99 -31.23 -4.95
CA GLU A 350 28.72 -29.79 -4.84
C GLU A 350 28.12 -29.20 -6.14
N GLY A 351 28.41 -29.80 -7.30
CA GLY A 351 27.93 -29.34 -8.60
C GLY A 351 26.54 -29.83 -9.03
N GLN A 352 25.83 -30.62 -8.20
CA GLN A 352 24.54 -31.21 -8.56
C GLN A 352 23.40 -30.18 -8.52
N ASN A 353 22.50 -30.20 -9.52
CA ASN A 353 21.34 -29.29 -9.59
C ASN A 353 20.00 -29.96 -9.25
N ASP A 354 20.04 -31.23 -8.82
CA ASP A 354 18.87 -32.07 -8.61
C ASP A 354 18.84 -32.63 -7.18
N SER A 355 17.64 -32.70 -6.61
CA SER A 355 17.36 -33.30 -5.31
C SER A 355 17.19 -34.82 -5.45
N PHE A 356 17.55 -35.61 -4.42
CA PHE A 356 17.33 -37.06 -4.44
C PHE A 356 15.87 -37.47 -4.71
N PRO A 357 15.63 -38.56 -5.47
CA PRO A 357 14.27 -38.99 -5.86
C PRO A 357 13.39 -39.48 -4.70
N ASP A 358 13.97 -39.76 -3.53
CA ASP A 358 13.24 -40.15 -2.32
C ASP A 358 12.73 -38.91 -1.53
N MET A 359 12.95 -37.69 -2.02
CA MET A 359 12.49 -36.42 -1.41
C MET A 359 11.29 -35.79 -2.14
N PHE A 360 10.47 -35.06 -1.40
CA PHE A 360 9.39 -34.25 -1.94
C PHE A 360 9.90 -32.85 -2.28
N ALA A 361 10.55 -32.70 -3.44
CA ALA A 361 10.90 -31.39 -3.98
C ALA A 361 9.63 -30.65 -4.44
N LEU A 362 9.24 -29.60 -3.71
CA LEU A 362 8.04 -28.81 -3.93
C LEU A 362 8.25 -27.67 -4.95
N GLY A 363 9.50 -27.49 -5.40
CA GLY A 363 9.92 -26.42 -6.32
C GLY A 363 10.05 -25.06 -5.62
N GLN A 364 9.95 -23.99 -6.40
CA GLN A 364 10.06 -22.63 -5.88
C GLN A 364 8.81 -22.18 -5.13
N TYR A 365 8.98 -21.79 -3.87
CA TYR A 365 7.94 -21.16 -3.07
C TYR A 365 7.56 -19.80 -3.66
N LYS A 366 6.27 -19.44 -3.55
CA LYS A 366 5.73 -18.17 -4.02
C LYS A 366 4.77 -17.64 -2.96
N VAL A 367 5.01 -16.43 -2.47
CA VAL A 367 4.11 -15.78 -1.51
C VAL A 367 2.71 -15.68 -2.11
N PRO A 368 1.66 -16.16 -1.42
CA PRO A 368 0.30 -16.08 -1.95
C PRO A 368 -0.19 -14.62 -1.99
N LEU A 369 -0.79 -14.24 -3.13
CA LEU A 369 -1.31 -12.90 -3.35
C LEU A 369 -2.50 -12.59 -2.44
N GLN A 370 -2.44 -11.49 -1.68
CA GLN A 370 -3.48 -11.09 -0.75
C GLN A 370 -4.37 -9.96 -1.30
N LEU A 371 -5.69 -10.06 -1.09
CA LEU A 371 -6.64 -9.02 -1.45
C LEU A 371 -6.59 -7.89 -0.42
N ARG A 372 -6.22 -6.67 -0.84
CA ARG A 372 -6.37 -5.47 0.00
C ARG A 372 -7.83 -5.03 0.04
N ASP A 373 -8.56 -5.56 1.02
CA ASP A 373 -9.94 -5.21 1.33
C ASP A 373 -10.13 -3.69 1.59
N VAL A 374 -11.34 -3.19 1.32
CA VAL A 374 -11.77 -1.87 1.79
C VAL A 374 -11.97 -1.92 3.32
N PRO A 375 -11.51 -0.95 4.12
CA PRO A 375 -11.67 -0.97 5.56
C PRO A 375 -13.14 -1.13 5.99
N ARG A 376 -13.47 -2.24 6.65
CA ARG A 376 -14.86 -2.56 7.05
C ARG A 376 -15.53 -1.47 7.89
N SER A 377 -14.73 -0.75 8.69
CA SER A 377 -15.14 0.44 9.45
C SER A 377 -15.70 1.56 8.57
N PHE A 378 -15.10 1.83 7.40
CA PHE A 378 -15.59 2.82 6.45
C PHE A 378 -16.92 2.38 5.81
N THR A 379 -17.00 1.14 5.33
CA THR A 379 -18.23 0.59 4.73
C THR A 379 -19.41 0.64 5.71
N VAL A 380 -19.18 0.25 6.98
CA VAL A 380 -20.19 0.32 8.04
C VAL A 380 -20.59 1.77 8.35
N ALA A 381 -19.63 2.68 8.51
CA ALA A 381 -19.91 4.08 8.82
C ALA A 381 -20.76 4.77 7.74
N ILE A 382 -20.39 4.63 6.46
CA ILE A 382 -21.17 5.19 5.34
C ILE A 382 -22.56 4.55 5.26
N SER A 383 -22.65 3.22 5.43
CA SER A 383 -23.93 2.51 5.38
C SER A 383 -24.90 2.96 6.48
N VAL A 384 -24.42 3.16 7.71
CA VAL A 384 -25.24 3.65 8.84
C VAL A 384 -25.69 5.10 8.60
N VAL A 385 -24.80 5.99 8.16
CA VAL A 385 -25.15 7.39 7.88
C VAL A 385 -26.17 7.49 6.74
N CYS A 386 -25.96 6.76 5.64
CA CYS A 386 -26.91 6.72 4.53
C CYS A 386 -28.25 6.09 4.94
N GLY A 387 -28.25 5.04 5.77
CA GLY A 387 -29.48 4.42 6.30
C GLY A 387 -30.34 5.38 7.14
N ILE A 388 -29.69 6.18 7.99
CA ILE A 388 -30.37 7.24 8.78
C ILE A 388 -30.95 8.32 7.86
N LEU A 389 -30.18 8.77 6.86
CA LEU A 389 -30.62 9.78 5.89
C LEU A 389 -31.75 9.28 4.96
N LEU A 390 -31.74 7.99 4.60
CA LEU A 390 -32.83 7.33 3.88
C LEU A 390 -34.11 7.32 4.71
N PHE A 391 -34.04 6.92 5.99
CA PHE A 391 -35.19 6.96 6.91
C PHE A 391 -35.79 8.37 7.01
N PHE A 392 -34.96 9.39 7.22
CA PHE A 392 -35.43 10.78 7.27
C PHE A 392 -35.98 11.28 5.92
N SER A 393 -35.45 10.81 4.78
CA SER A 393 -35.94 11.18 3.45
C SER A 393 -37.32 10.57 3.16
N ILE A 394 -37.53 9.29 3.52
CA ILE A 394 -38.83 8.61 3.42
C ILE A 394 -39.86 9.26 4.36
N LEU A 395 -39.46 9.61 5.59
CA LEU A 395 -40.32 10.34 6.53
C LEU A 395 -40.68 11.74 6.00
N LEU A 396 -39.73 12.44 5.38
CA LEU A 396 -39.98 13.73 4.71
C LEU A 396 -40.95 13.58 3.53
N GLU A 397 -40.82 12.51 2.74
CA GLU A 397 -41.74 12.21 1.64
C GLU A 397 -43.17 11.99 2.15
N ALA A 398 -43.33 11.21 3.23
CA ALA A 398 -44.61 11.01 3.91
C ALA A 398 -45.19 12.33 4.45
N VAL A 399 -44.37 13.17 5.09
CA VAL A 399 -44.79 14.51 5.58
C VAL A 399 -45.29 15.39 4.43
N VAL A 400 -44.60 15.39 3.29
CA VAL A 400 -45.03 16.09 2.06
C VAL A 400 -46.33 15.48 1.52
N TYR A 401 -46.47 14.15 1.51
CA TYR A 401 -47.67 13.46 1.02
C TYR A 401 -48.93 13.80 1.82
N PHE A 402 -48.86 13.73 3.15
CA PHE A 402 -50.01 14.05 4.02
C PHE A 402 -50.33 15.55 4.05
N ASN A 403 -49.33 16.43 3.88
CA ASN A 403 -49.53 17.88 3.89
C ASN A 403 -49.70 18.51 2.49
N ARG A 404 -49.82 17.71 1.41
CA ARG A 404 -49.86 18.20 0.01
C ARG A 404 -50.93 19.27 -0.27
N ASN A 405 -52.07 19.21 0.43
CA ASN A 405 -53.17 20.16 0.30
C ASN A 405 -52.95 21.46 1.12
N ARG A 406 -51.95 21.53 2.01
CA ARG A 406 -51.61 22.76 2.74
C ARG A 406 -50.95 23.75 1.79
N ALA A 407 -51.34 25.03 1.86
CA ALA A 407 -50.84 26.08 0.96
C ALA A 407 -49.31 26.11 0.79
N VAL A 408 -48.55 25.86 1.86
CA VAL A 408 -47.06 25.83 1.88
C VAL A 408 -46.46 24.74 0.98
N ILE A 409 -47.16 23.62 0.80
CA ILE A 409 -46.72 22.50 -0.04
C ILE A 409 -47.43 22.53 -1.41
N ARG A 410 -48.69 22.99 -1.46
CA ARG A 410 -49.45 23.17 -2.72
C ARG A 410 -48.75 24.18 -3.65
N SER A 411 -48.32 25.34 -3.15
CA SER A 411 -47.56 26.32 -3.96
C SER A 411 -46.22 25.76 -4.43
N ALA A 412 -45.57 24.94 -3.61
CA ALA A 412 -44.31 24.28 -3.94
C ALA A 412 -44.43 23.16 -5.01
N SER A 413 -45.63 22.92 -5.57
CA SER A 413 -45.92 21.88 -6.57
C SER A 413 -45.53 20.48 -6.09
N PRO A 414 -46.42 19.76 -5.35
CA PRO A 414 -46.07 18.53 -4.64
C PRO A 414 -45.34 17.46 -5.47
N ILE A 415 -45.71 17.31 -6.75
CA ILE A 415 -45.08 16.41 -7.73
C ILE A 415 -43.55 16.61 -7.79
N PHE A 416 -43.09 17.86 -7.92
CA PHE A 416 -41.65 18.17 -7.95
C PHE A 416 -40.98 17.90 -6.61
N CYS A 417 -41.71 18.08 -5.50
CA CYS A 417 -41.18 17.77 -4.17
C CYS A 417 -40.91 16.27 -4.01
N PHE A 418 -41.82 15.39 -4.48
CA PHE A 418 -41.58 13.95 -4.51
C PHE A 418 -40.38 13.58 -5.37
N LEU A 419 -40.30 14.09 -6.61
CA LEU A 419 -39.17 13.81 -7.52
C LEU A 419 -37.82 14.19 -6.90
N ILE A 420 -37.70 15.37 -6.27
CA ILE A 420 -36.47 15.82 -5.61
C ILE A 420 -36.07 14.88 -4.46
N ILE A 421 -37.02 14.43 -3.65
CA ILE A 421 -36.77 13.50 -2.53
C ILE A 421 -36.39 12.11 -3.06
N LEU A 422 -37.13 11.58 -4.04
CA LEU A 422 -36.85 10.31 -4.71
C LEU A 422 -35.45 10.29 -5.33
N GLY A 423 -35.04 11.37 -6.02
CA GLY A 423 -33.69 11.51 -6.55
C GLY A 423 -32.63 11.41 -5.45
N GLY A 424 -32.85 12.07 -4.30
CA GLY A 424 -31.97 11.97 -3.13
C GLY A 424 -31.91 10.57 -2.52
N ILE A 425 -33.06 9.88 -2.39
CA ILE A 425 -33.15 8.49 -1.95
C ILE A 425 -32.30 7.58 -2.85
N ILE A 426 -32.43 7.72 -4.18
CA ILE A 426 -31.67 6.94 -5.16
C ILE A 426 -30.15 7.21 -5.04
N VAL A 427 -29.74 8.47 -4.82
CA VAL A 427 -28.31 8.80 -4.59
C VAL A 427 -27.78 8.15 -3.30
N TYR A 428 -28.52 8.18 -2.18
CA TYR A 428 -28.07 7.52 -0.95
C TYR A 428 -27.91 6.00 -1.10
N VAL A 429 -28.82 5.32 -1.83
CA VAL A 429 -28.66 3.89 -2.15
C VAL A 429 -27.43 3.67 -3.04
N GLY A 430 -27.20 4.52 -4.04
CA GLY A 430 -26.01 4.48 -4.90
C GLY A 430 -24.69 4.63 -4.13
N ILE A 431 -24.66 5.48 -3.10
CA ILE A 431 -23.49 5.66 -2.21
C ILE A 431 -23.24 4.44 -1.33
N ILE A 432 -24.29 3.76 -0.85
CA ILE A 432 -24.14 2.49 -0.12
C ILE A 432 -23.45 1.45 -1.02
N LEU A 433 -23.89 1.29 -2.28
CA LEU A 433 -23.22 0.42 -3.26
C LEU A 433 -21.79 0.88 -3.61
N TRP A 434 -21.47 2.17 -3.42
CA TRP A 434 -20.11 2.70 -3.59
C TRP A 434 -19.17 2.30 -2.45
N SER A 435 -19.69 2.16 -1.22
CA SER A 435 -18.93 1.79 -0.02
C SER A 435 -18.65 0.28 0.14
N VAL A 436 -19.41 -0.57 -0.56
CA VAL A 436 -19.29 -2.05 -0.58
C VAL A 436 -18.27 -2.50 -1.63
N PRO A 437 -17.50 -3.60 -1.43
CA PRO A 437 -16.51 -4.08 -2.41
C PRO A 437 -17.02 -4.17 -3.87
N PRO A 438 -16.16 -3.87 -4.86
CA PRO A 438 -16.56 -3.84 -6.26
C PRO A 438 -16.69 -5.25 -6.84
N THR A 439 -17.85 -5.52 -7.43
CA THR A 439 -18.13 -6.65 -8.33
C THR A 439 -18.63 -6.08 -9.66
N THR A 440 -18.64 -6.83 -10.76
CA THR A 440 -19.20 -6.32 -12.04
C THR A 440 -20.64 -5.82 -11.88
N ALA A 441 -21.45 -6.42 -11.00
CA ALA A 441 -22.79 -5.93 -10.67
C ALA A 441 -22.78 -4.61 -9.88
N THR A 442 -21.98 -4.50 -8.80
CA THR A 442 -21.94 -3.26 -8.00
C THR A 442 -21.23 -2.13 -8.74
N CYS A 443 -20.22 -2.42 -9.58
CA CYS A 443 -19.59 -1.45 -10.48
C CYS A 443 -20.63 -0.76 -11.38
N ASN A 444 -21.54 -1.52 -12.00
CA ASN A 444 -22.60 -0.93 -12.80
C ASN A 444 -23.63 -0.20 -11.92
N GLY A 445 -24.11 -0.83 -10.84
CA GLY A 445 -25.11 -0.23 -9.93
C GLY A 445 -24.68 1.12 -9.33
N ARG A 446 -23.40 1.28 -8.99
CA ARG A 446 -22.78 2.53 -8.51
C ARG A 446 -23.05 3.71 -9.44
N TYR A 447 -22.63 3.61 -10.70
CA TYR A 447 -22.75 4.71 -11.67
C TYR A 447 -24.22 4.93 -12.07
N TRP A 448 -24.98 3.85 -12.29
CA TRP A 448 -26.40 3.94 -12.66
C TRP A 448 -27.25 4.66 -11.61
N LEU A 449 -27.15 4.28 -10.33
CA LEU A 449 -27.96 4.87 -9.26
C LEU A 449 -27.53 6.32 -8.98
N VAL A 450 -26.24 6.59 -8.81
CA VAL A 450 -25.77 7.94 -8.50
C VAL A 450 -26.10 8.94 -9.62
N THR A 451 -25.92 8.56 -10.88
CA THR A 451 -26.22 9.46 -12.01
C THR A 451 -27.73 9.70 -12.15
N LEU A 452 -28.57 8.66 -12.22
CA LEU A 452 -30.02 8.82 -12.33
C LEU A 452 -30.61 9.61 -11.16
N GLY A 453 -30.15 9.34 -9.93
CA GLY A 453 -30.58 10.08 -8.75
C GLY A 453 -30.25 11.58 -8.84
N PHE A 454 -29.04 11.93 -9.27
CA PHE A 454 -28.67 13.33 -9.53
C PHE A 454 -29.42 13.94 -10.72
N THR A 455 -29.69 13.20 -11.80
CA THR A 455 -30.52 13.70 -12.93
C THR A 455 -31.93 14.05 -12.47
N ILE A 456 -32.56 13.19 -11.67
CA ILE A 456 -33.90 13.41 -11.14
C ILE A 456 -33.90 14.61 -10.18
N LEU A 457 -32.95 14.68 -9.25
CA LEU A 457 -32.84 15.75 -8.26
C LEU A 457 -32.55 17.11 -8.92
N ILE A 458 -31.48 17.22 -9.72
CA ILE A 458 -31.05 18.49 -10.34
C ILE A 458 -32.01 18.86 -11.48
N GLY A 459 -32.40 17.92 -12.34
CA GLY A 459 -33.33 18.18 -13.45
C GLY A 459 -34.68 18.71 -12.98
N SER A 460 -35.22 18.17 -11.88
CA SER A 460 -36.46 18.69 -11.27
C SER A 460 -36.31 20.13 -10.79
N LEU A 461 -35.16 20.52 -10.23
CA LEU A 461 -34.87 21.89 -9.81
C LEU A 461 -34.74 22.83 -11.01
N VAL A 462 -34.00 22.43 -12.04
CA VAL A 462 -33.78 23.24 -13.25
C VAL A 462 -35.08 23.47 -14.01
N VAL A 463 -35.87 22.42 -14.27
CA VAL A 463 -37.17 22.54 -14.96
C VAL A 463 -38.16 23.39 -14.14
N LYS A 464 -38.16 23.24 -12.81
CA LYS A 464 -39.02 24.07 -11.94
C LYS A 464 -38.61 25.54 -11.95
N ASN A 465 -37.31 25.87 -11.90
CA ASN A 465 -36.87 27.25 -12.01
C ASN A 465 -37.11 27.81 -13.43
N PHE A 466 -36.92 27.01 -14.49
CA PHE A 466 -37.19 27.43 -15.87
C PHE A 466 -38.66 27.84 -16.08
N ARG A 467 -39.62 27.11 -15.49
CA ARG A 467 -41.04 27.50 -15.43
C ARG A 467 -41.22 28.90 -14.82
N ILE A 468 -40.53 29.19 -13.70
CA ILE A 468 -40.64 30.48 -13.01
C ILE A 468 -40.08 31.60 -13.88
N TRP A 469 -38.94 31.39 -14.56
CA TRP A 469 -38.40 32.37 -15.50
C TRP A 469 -39.37 32.68 -16.65
N LEU A 470 -39.94 31.67 -17.32
CA LEU A 470 -40.91 31.85 -18.41
C LEU A 470 -42.15 32.66 -18.01
N ILE A 471 -42.57 32.61 -16.75
CA ILE A 471 -43.71 33.40 -16.22
C ILE A 471 -43.34 34.88 -16.07
N PHE A 472 -42.09 35.19 -15.71
CA PHE A 472 -41.63 36.56 -15.43
C PHE A 472 -40.92 37.27 -16.59
N ASP A 473 -40.51 36.55 -17.63
CA ASP A 473 -39.90 37.14 -18.85
C ASP A 473 -40.93 37.67 -19.86
N ASN A 474 -42.24 37.47 -19.62
CA ASN A 474 -43.32 37.93 -20.51
C ASN A 474 -43.46 39.48 -20.53
N PRO A 475 -43.21 40.16 -21.66
CA PRO A 475 -43.27 41.62 -21.74
C PRO A 475 -44.66 42.23 -21.51
N GLU A 476 -45.73 41.47 -21.78
CA GLU A 476 -47.11 41.97 -21.76
C GLU A 476 -47.83 41.75 -20.41
N LEU A 477 -47.19 41.10 -19.43
CA LEU A 477 -47.80 40.71 -18.14
C LEU A 477 -49.12 39.90 -18.26
N LYS A 478 -49.40 39.28 -19.42
CA LYS A 478 -50.52 38.35 -19.60
C LYS A 478 -50.35 37.16 -18.65
N THR A 479 -51.44 36.75 -18.00
CA THR A 479 -51.47 35.64 -17.04
C THR A 479 -51.37 34.29 -17.75
N ILE A 480 -50.16 33.73 -17.86
CA ILE A 480 -49.92 32.42 -18.48
C ILE A 480 -50.04 31.31 -17.43
N THR A 481 -51.06 30.46 -17.57
CA THR A 481 -51.33 29.30 -16.69
C THR A 481 -50.58 28.05 -17.15
N ILE A 482 -49.25 28.00 -16.95
CA ILE A 482 -48.43 26.81 -17.25
C ILE A 482 -48.82 25.66 -16.31
N THR A 483 -49.31 24.54 -16.86
CA THR A 483 -49.75 23.37 -16.07
C THR A 483 -48.57 22.42 -15.78
N ASN A 484 -48.69 21.59 -14.73
CA ASN A 484 -47.64 20.61 -14.41
C ASN A 484 -47.43 19.58 -15.53
N LEU A 485 -48.48 19.26 -16.30
CA LEU A 485 -48.42 18.29 -17.41
C LEU A 485 -47.45 18.73 -18.52
N GLN A 486 -47.36 20.04 -18.79
CA GLN A 486 -46.47 20.63 -19.80
C GLN A 486 -44.97 20.55 -19.42
N LEU A 487 -44.65 20.22 -18.18
CA LEU A 487 -43.28 20.21 -17.65
C LEU A 487 -42.66 18.80 -17.60
N PHE A 488 -43.49 17.75 -17.53
CA PHE A 488 -43.00 16.36 -17.55
C PHE A 488 -42.12 16.00 -18.77
N PRO A 489 -42.43 16.41 -20.02
CA PRO A 489 -41.60 16.08 -21.17
C PRO A 489 -40.14 16.52 -21.03
N TRP A 490 -39.88 17.65 -20.36
CA TRP A 490 -38.53 18.16 -20.10
C TRP A 490 -37.77 17.26 -19.12
N ILE A 491 -38.41 16.84 -18.02
CA ILE A 491 -37.79 15.95 -17.01
C ILE A 491 -37.54 14.57 -17.61
N THR A 492 -38.54 14.01 -18.32
CA THR A 492 -38.42 12.69 -18.97
C THR A 492 -37.33 12.70 -20.05
N SER A 493 -37.19 13.79 -20.82
CA SER A 493 -36.10 13.96 -21.79
C SER A 493 -34.72 13.95 -21.13
N LEU A 494 -34.54 14.68 -20.02
CA LEU A 494 -33.29 14.66 -19.25
C LEU A 494 -32.95 13.25 -18.74
N ILE A 495 -33.93 12.54 -18.15
CA ILE A 495 -33.74 11.17 -17.65
C ILE A 495 -33.42 10.21 -18.80
N PHE A 496 -34.07 10.36 -19.96
CA PHE A 496 -33.81 9.54 -21.15
C PHE A 496 -32.39 9.72 -21.67
N ILE A 497 -31.89 10.97 -21.74
CA ILE A 497 -30.50 11.26 -22.14
C ILE A 497 -29.50 10.61 -21.17
N ASN A 498 -29.69 10.74 -19.85
CA ASN A 498 -28.82 10.07 -18.86
C ASN A 498 -28.86 8.54 -19.01
N THR A 499 -30.06 7.97 -19.19
CA THR A 499 -30.28 6.53 -19.39
C THR A 499 -29.55 6.01 -20.64
N LEU A 500 -29.61 6.74 -21.76
CA LEU A 500 -28.93 6.39 -23.00
C LEU A 500 -27.40 6.44 -22.83
N LEU A 501 -26.86 7.48 -22.19
CA LEU A 501 -25.43 7.60 -21.91
C LEU A 501 -24.93 6.48 -20.97
N MET A 502 -25.69 6.17 -19.91
CA MET A 502 -25.36 5.05 -19.02
C MET A 502 -25.45 3.68 -19.69
N ALA A 503 -26.39 3.49 -20.62
CA ALA A 503 -26.46 2.29 -21.45
C ALA A 503 -25.23 2.14 -22.35
N ILE A 504 -24.73 3.24 -22.94
CA ILE A 504 -23.49 3.25 -23.75
C ILE A 504 -22.26 2.93 -22.87
N ILE A 505 -22.13 3.53 -21.68
CA ILE A 505 -21.03 3.22 -20.73
C ILE A 505 -21.05 1.73 -20.33
N THR A 506 -22.23 1.17 -20.11
CA THR A 506 -22.41 -0.25 -19.74
C THR A 506 -22.04 -1.18 -20.90
N THR A 507 -22.58 -0.93 -22.11
CA THR A 507 -22.52 -1.88 -23.24
C THR A 507 -21.29 -1.70 -24.13
N VAL A 508 -20.86 -0.46 -24.39
CA VAL A 508 -19.71 -0.13 -25.24
C VAL A 508 -18.46 0.10 -24.39
N GLY A 509 -18.62 0.72 -23.21
CA GLY A 509 -17.53 0.98 -22.27
C GLY A 509 -17.06 -0.26 -21.49
N GLY A 510 -17.85 -1.33 -21.43
CA GLY A 510 -17.46 -2.61 -20.83
C GLY A 510 -17.13 -2.52 -19.33
N LEU A 511 -17.92 -1.74 -18.58
CA LEU A 511 -17.69 -1.46 -17.16
C LEU A 511 -17.69 -2.74 -16.30
N GLN A 512 -16.51 -3.13 -15.82
CA GLN A 512 -16.28 -4.39 -15.11
C GLN A 512 -15.29 -4.26 -13.95
N GLN A 513 -15.26 -5.27 -13.08
CA GLN A 513 -14.29 -5.40 -11.98
C GLN A 513 -12.99 -6.00 -12.51
N ILE A 514 -11.83 -5.40 -12.18
CA ILE A 514 -10.50 -5.93 -12.50
C ILE A 514 -9.59 -5.86 -11.27
N SER A 515 -8.80 -6.92 -11.04
CA SER A 515 -7.73 -6.97 -10.04
C SER A 515 -6.44 -6.33 -10.57
N VAL A 516 -5.86 -5.39 -9.81
CA VAL A 516 -4.61 -4.71 -10.14
C VAL A 516 -3.56 -4.89 -9.04
N GLN A 517 -2.29 -4.98 -9.44
CA GLN A 517 -1.11 -5.16 -8.60
C GLN A 517 -0.12 -4.02 -8.84
N GLY A 518 0.76 -3.73 -7.88
CA GLY A 518 1.89 -2.80 -8.08
C GLY A 518 1.52 -1.33 -8.30
N ILE A 519 0.32 -0.90 -7.89
CA ILE A 519 -0.15 0.50 -7.95
C ILE A 519 -0.16 1.10 -6.55
N ASP A 520 0.26 2.37 -6.41
CA ASP A 520 0.12 3.27 -5.26
C ASP A 520 -0.05 2.62 -3.87
N LYS A 521 1.09 2.34 -3.20
CA LYS A 521 1.18 1.86 -1.81
C LYS A 521 0.61 0.46 -1.54
N LEU A 522 0.33 -0.35 -2.57
CA LEU A 522 0.25 -1.82 -2.43
C LEU A 522 1.66 -2.40 -2.24
N SER A 523 1.75 -3.44 -1.41
CA SER A 523 2.92 -4.32 -1.32
C SER A 523 3.09 -5.15 -2.60
N LYS A 524 4.29 -5.69 -2.79
CA LYS A 524 4.68 -6.62 -3.86
C LYS A 524 3.67 -7.76 -4.05
N ASN A 525 3.09 -8.25 -2.94
CA ASN A 525 2.21 -9.41 -2.89
C ASN A 525 0.73 -9.05 -2.62
N GLU A 526 0.35 -7.77 -2.71
CA GLU A 526 -1.05 -7.34 -2.58
C GLU A 526 -1.69 -7.06 -3.95
N TYR A 527 -3.00 -7.26 -4.05
CA TYR A 527 -3.82 -6.77 -5.16
C TYR A 527 -5.08 -6.04 -4.67
N LEU A 528 -5.52 -5.05 -5.45
CA LEU A 528 -6.75 -4.30 -5.21
C LEU A 528 -7.73 -4.58 -6.35
N GLN A 529 -9.01 -4.70 -6.04
CA GLN A 529 -10.07 -4.78 -7.06
C GLN A 529 -10.63 -3.37 -7.30
N LYS A 530 -10.73 -2.96 -8.56
CA LYS A 530 -11.39 -1.69 -8.94
C LYS A 530 -12.29 -1.85 -10.16
N CYS A 531 -13.24 -0.93 -10.31
CA CYS A 531 -14.06 -0.83 -11.51
C CYS A 531 -13.24 -0.15 -12.62
N ILE A 532 -13.21 -0.74 -13.82
CA ILE A 532 -12.51 -0.22 -14.99
C ILE A 532 -13.46 -0.26 -16.19
N MET A 533 -13.37 0.74 -17.05
CA MET A 533 -13.98 0.80 -18.38
C MET A 533 -12.89 0.98 -19.44
N ASN A 534 -13.21 0.70 -20.70
CA ASN A 534 -12.28 0.94 -21.82
C ASN A 534 -12.31 2.41 -22.28
N ASP A 535 -11.39 2.80 -23.17
CA ASP A 535 -11.24 4.16 -23.69
C ASP A 535 -12.54 4.78 -24.22
N LYS A 536 -13.44 3.96 -24.80
CA LYS A 536 -14.76 4.40 -25.30
C LYS A 536 -15.74 4.65 -24.16
N GLY A 537 -15.63 3.88 -23.09
CA GLY A 537 -16.33 4.10 -21.82
C GLY A 537 -15.89 5.39 -21.15
N ASP A 538 -14.58 5.65 -21.07
CA ASP A 538 -14.05 6.91 -20.53
C ASP A 538 -14.56 8.13 -21.33
N ILE A 539 -14.53 8.07 -22.67
CA ILE A 539 -15.11 9.11 -23.53
C ILE A 539 -16.61 9.31 -23.23
N ALA A 540 -17.39 8.23 -23.07
CA ALA A 540 -18.80 8.31 -22.73
C ALA A 540 -19.04 8.88 -21.31
N LEU A 541 -18.15 8.59 -20.35
CA LEU A 541 -18.16 9.16 -19.00
C LEU A 541 -17.84 10.67 -19.03
N TYR A 542 -16.88 11.12 -19.83
CA TYR A 542 -16.62 12.56 -20.02
C TYR A 542 -17.80 13.29 -20.66
N ILE A 543 -18.49 12.67 -21.63
CA ILE A 543 -19.73 13.22 -22.22
C ILE A 543 -20.83 13.34 -21.15
N LEU A 544 -20.97 12.33 -20.28
CA LEU A 544 -21.93 12.34 -19.18
C LEU A 544 -21.62 13.44 -18.14
N LEU A 545 -20.35 13.62 -17.79
CA LEU A 545 -19.91 14.70 -16.90
C LEU A 545 -20.15 16.08 -17.52
N ALA A 546 -19.90 16.24 -18.82
CA ALA A 546 -20.19 17.47 -19.56
C ALA A 546 -21.70 17.79 -19.59
N TYR A 547 -22.56 16.77 -19.75
CA TYR A 547 -24.01 16.89 -19.66
C TYR A 547 -24.47 17.40 -18.27
N PHE A 548 -23.94 16.84 -17.17
CA PHE A 548 -24.23 17.34 -15.82
C PHE A 548 -23.71 18.77 -15.59
N GLY A 549 -22.52 19.09 -16.09
CA GLY A 549 -21.96 20.44 -16.04
C GLY A 549 -22.86 21.46 -16.76
N LEU A 550 -23.31 21.15 -17.98
CA LEU A 550 -24.22 21.99 -18.75
C LEU A 550 -25.56 22.19 -18.04
N LEU A 551 -26.15 21.12 -17.50
CA LEU A 551 -27.42 21.18 -16.74
C LEU A 551 -27.30 22.12 -15.53
N LEU A 552 -26.18 22.07 -14.81
CA LEU A 552 -25.91 22.96 -13.68
C LEU A 552 -25.66 24.41 -14.12
N ILE A 553 -24.91 24.65 -15.20
CA ILE A 553 -24.69 26.01 -15.75
C ILE A 553 -26.03 26.65 -16.13
N ILE A 554 -26.92 25.91 -16.80
CA ILE A 554 -28.28 26.37 -17.13
C ILE A 554 -29.07 26.66 -15.85
N GLY A 555 -29.03 25.75 -14.86
CA GLY A 555 -29.68 25.93 -13.56
C GLY A 555 -29.22 27.19 -12.82
N VAL A 556 -27.92 27.43 -12.77
CA VAL A 556 -27.28 28.61 -12.16
C VAL A 556 -27.69 29.90 -12.90
N PHE A 557 -27.63 29.91 -14.22
CA PHE A 557 -28.03 31.07 -15.05
C PHE A 557 -29.51 31.45 -14.85
N VAL A 558 -30.41 30.47 -14.91
CA VAL A 558 -31.85 30.67 -14.70
C VAL A 558 -32.12 31.15 -13.26
N SER A 559 -31.44 30.58 -12.26
CA SER A 559 -31.55 31.02 -10.86
C SER A 559 -31.07 32.46 -10.64
N TRP A 560 -29.98 32.86 -11.31
CA TRP A 560 -29.47 34.23 -11.28
C TRP A 560 -30.46 35.23 -11.89
N LYS A 561 -31.10 34.89 -13.02
CA LYS A 561 -32.15 35.71 -13.65
C LYS A 561 -33.36 35.92 -12.74
N ILE A 562 -33.82 34.86 -12.06
CA ILE A 562 -35.02 34.91 -11.20
C ILE A 562 -34.79 35.71 -9.90
N ARG A 563 -33.54 35.85 -9.45
CA ARG A 563 -33.18 36.54 -8.18
C ARG A 563 -33.78 37.94 -8.03
N ILE A 564 -34.08 38.64 -9.13
CA ILE A 564 -34.65 40.00 -9.12
C ILE A 564 -36.15 40.05 -8.75
N VAL A 565 -36.84 38.91 -8.67
CA VAL A 565 -38.29 38.82 -8.46
C VAL A 565 -38.63 38.60 -6.97
N ASP A 566 -38.49 39.65 -6.17
CA ASP A 566 -38.86 39.67 -4.74
C ASP A 566 -40.38 39.82 -4.53
N ILE A 567 -41.15 38.79 -4.89
CA ILE A 567 -42.58 38.65 -4.57
C ILE A 567 -42.73 37.59 -3.47
N ALA A 568 -43.41 37.92 -2.38
CA ALA A 568 -43.53 37.05 -1.20
C ALA A 568 -44.16 35.67 -1.49
N GLU A 569 -45.00 35.59 -2.52
CA GLU A 569 -45.65 34.37 -3.01
C GLU A 569 -44.68 33.43 -3.77
N PHE A 570 -43.57 33.95 -4.30
CA PHE A 570 -42.54 33.22 -5.06
C PHE A 570 -41.22 33.05 -4.29
N ASN A 571 -41.23 33.22 -2.97
CA ASN A 571 -40.03 33.17 -2.11
C ASN A 571 -39.31 31.79 -2.07
N GLU A 572 -39.80 30.78 -2.79
CA GLU A 572 -39.14 29.48 -3.00
C GLU A 572 -37.96 29.55 -4.01
N SER A 573 -37.88 30.59 -4.85
CA SER A 573 -36.76 30.76 -5.79
C SER A 573 -35.40 30.82 -5.11
N LYS A 574 -35.33 31.41 -3.90
CA LYS A 574 -34.10 31.60 -3.11
C LYS A 574 -33.50 30.29 -2.60
N PRO A 575 -34.21 29.37 -1.91
CA PRO A 575 -33.64 28.09 -1.52
C PRO A 575 -33.26 27.21 -2.73
N ILE A 576 -33.98 27.30 -3.87
CA ILE A 576 -33.58 26.58 -5.10
C ILE A 576 -32.26 27.14 -5.65
N ALA A 577 -32.11 28.46 -5.74
CA ALA A 577 -30.86 29.11 -6.17
C ALA A 577 -29.69 28.76 -5.23
N ASN A 578 -29.88 28.87 -3.91
CA ASN A 578 -28.88 28.50 -2.91
C ASN A 578 -28.46 27.03 -3.02
N THR A 579 -29.39 26.13 -3.31
CA THR A 579 -29.10 24.70 -3.53
C THR A 579 -28.21 24.49 -4.75
N LEU A 580 -28.56 25.11 -5.89
CA LEU A 580 -27.78 24.99 -7.12
C LEU A 580 -26.37 25.59 -6.96
N TYR A 581 -26.24 26.75 -6.30
CA TYR A 581 -24.93 27.34 -5.99
C TYR A 581 -24.09 26.45 -5.04
N ALA A 582 -24.71 25.83 -4.03
CA ALA A 582 -24.03 24.92 -3.12
C ALA A 582 -23.52 23.65 -3.82
N ILE A 583 -24.32 23.08 -4.74
CA ILE A 583 -23.91 21.93 -5.56
C ILE A 583 -22.75 22.31 -6.49
N SER A 584 -22.83 23.44 -7.19
CA SER A 584 -21.76 23.92 -8.08
C SER A 584 -20.45 24.20 -7.33
N PHE A 585 -20.50 24.83 -6.15
CA PHE A 585 -19.32 25.05 -5.33
C PHE A 585 -18.73 23.74 -4.80
N SER A 586 -19.59 22.82 -4.35
CA SER A 586 -19.15 21.50 -3.88
C SER A 586 -18.42 20.74 -4.99
N LEU A 587 -18.98 20.69 -6.20
CA LEU A 587 -18.36 20.00 -7.35
C LEU A 587 -16.99 20.56 -7.73
N PHE A 588 -16.79 21.88 -7.65
CA PHE A 588 -15.47 22.50 -7.87
C PHE A 588 -14.41 21.97 -6.87
N VAL A 589 -14.78 21.84 -5.59
CA VAL A 589 -13.90 21.27 -4.56
C VAL A 589 -13.69 19.76 -4.78
N ILE A 590 -14.76 19.01 -5.07
CA ILE A 590 -14.71 17.55 -5.25
C ILE A 590 -13.79 17.17 -6.43
N VAL A 591 -13.95 17.83 -7.59
CA VAL A 591 -13.10 17.56 -8.77
C VAL A 591 -11.64 17.86 -8.46
N SER A 592 -11.35 18.98 -7.79
CA SER A 592 -9.98 19.33 -7.38
C SER A 592 -9.36 18.29 -6.43
N LEU A 593 -10.14 17.72 -5.51
CA LEU A 593 -9.68 16.67 -4.61
C LEU A 593 -9.46 15.33 -5.32
N VAL A 594 -10.35 14.93 -6.23
CA VAL A 594 -10.26 13.64 -6.95
C VAL A 594 -9.12 13.62 -7.98
N VAL A 595 -8.76 14.78 -8.55
CA VAL A 595 -7.61 14.94 -9.46
C VAL A 595 -6.26 14.96 -8.71
N SER A 596 -6.25 15.26 -7.42
CA SER A 596 -5.05 15.22 -6.58
C SER A 596 -4.48 13.79 -6.48
N PRO A 597 -3.14 13.59 -6.49
CA PRO A 597 -2.53 12.27 -6.38
C PRO A 597 -2.77 11.65 -4.98
N GLN A 598 -3.83 10.86 -4.89
CA GLN A 598 -4.28 10.13 -3.70
C GLN A 598 -4.54 8.66 -4.07
N SER A 599 -4.61 7.76 -3.09
CA SER A 599 -4.87 6.35 -3.38
C SER A 599 -6.29 6.13 -3.91
N GLU A 600 -6.51 5.01 -4.60
CA GLU A 600 -7.84 4.63 -5.08
C GLU A 600 -8.84 4.46 -3.91
N GLN A 601 -8.39 4.11 -2.70
CA GLN A 601 -9.26 4.06 -1.53
C GLN A 601 -9.69 5.46 -1.08
N ASP A 602 -8.75 6.43 -1.04
CA ASP A 602 -9.03 7.83 -0.70
C ASP A 602 -10.04 8.46 -1.66
N LYS A 603 -9.85 8.25 -2.98
CA LYS A 603 -10.76 8.74 -4.03
C LYS A 603 -12.19 8.24 -3.82
N ASN A 604 -12.37 6.95 -3.52
CA ASN A 604 -13.68 6.36 -3.24
C ASN A 604 -14.29 6.92 -1.94
N MET A 605 -13.49 7.16 -0.89
CA MET A 605 -13.96 7.80 0.34
C MET A 605 -14.44 9.23 0.10
N ILE A 606 -13.67 10.03 -0.64
CA ILE A 606 -14.02 11.42 -1.00
C ILE A 606 -15.35 11.46 -1.77
N LEU A 607 -15.52 10.60 -2.78
CA LEU A 607 -16.76 10.52 -3.57
C LEU A 607 -17.98 10.15 -2.71
N CYS A 608 -17.85 9.22 -1.77
CA CYS A 608 -18.94 8.85 -0.86
C CYS A 608 -19.34 10.02 0.06
N ILE A 609 -18.38 10.63 0.75
CA ILE A 609 -18.63 11.75 1.67
C ILE A 609 -19.22 12.96 0.93
N ALA A 610 -18.69 13.27 -0.26
CA ALA A 610 -19.19 14.31 -1.13
C ALA A 610 -20.65 14.08 -1.58
N GLY A 611 -20.98 12.87 -2.01
CA GLY A 611 -22.33 12.49 -2.42
C GLY A 611 -23.35 12.59 -1.28
N VAL A 612 -22.96 12.20 -0.06
CA VAL A 612 -23.80 12.37 1.14
C VAL A 612 -24.01 13.85 1.42
N PHE A 613 -22.94 14.65 1.45
CA PHE A 613 -22.99 16.07 1.77
C PHE A 613 -23.87 16.86 0.79
N MET A 614 -23.65 16.72 -0.52
CA MET A 614 -24.42 17.46 -1.53
C MET A 614 -25.91 17.12 -1.48
N THR A 615 -26.26 15.84 -1.38
CA THR A 615 -27.66 15.39 -1.30
C THR A 615 -28.34 15.88 -0.02
N THR A 616 -27.66 15.78 1.12
CA THR A 616 -28.17 16.23 2.42
C THR A 616 -28.37 17.75 2.44
N ALA A 617 -27.40 18.51 1.92
CA ALA A 617 -27.49 19.97 1.82
C ALA A 617 -28.64 20.41 0.91
N ALA A 618 -28.83 19.76 -0.26
CA ALA A 618 -29.91 20.07 -1.17
C ALA A 618 -31.29 19.84 -0.54
N LEU A 619 -31.53 18.66 0.05
CA LEU A 619 -32.79 18.37 0.74
C LEU A 619 -33.00 19.31 1.95
N GLY A 620 -31.94 19.58 2.72
CA GLY A 620 -31.98 20.49 3.86
C GLY A 620 -32.44 21.91 3.48
N ILE A 621 -31.76 22.53 2.52
CA ILE A 621 -32.04 23.91 2.06
C ILE A 621 -33.47 24.04 1.50
N ILE A 622 -33.95 23.03 0.77
CA ILE A 622 -35.28 23.07 0.13
C ILE A 622 -36.42 22.82 1.12
N PHE A 623 -36.26 21.89 2.06
CA PHE A 623 -37.37 21.35 2.84
C PHE A 623 -37.42 21.77 4.30
N VAL A 624 -36.29 22.04 4.98
CA VAL A 624 -36.31 22.48 6.39
C VAL A 624 -37.15 23.75 6.58
N PRO A 625 -37.07 24.81 5.73
CA PRO A 625 -37.93 25.98 5.86
C PRO A 625 -39.42 25.67 5.69
N LYS A 626 -39.77 24.70 4.82
CA LYS A 626 -41.16 24.29 4.56
C LYS A 626 -41.74 23.55 5.75
N VAL A 627 -41.01 22.56 6.28
CA VAL A 627 -41.42 21.77 7.45
C VAL A 627 -41.55 22.66 8.70
N PHE A 628 -40.58 23.56 8.93
CA PHE A 628 -40.66 24.53 10.02
C PHE A 628 -41.88 25.46 9.89
N THR A 629 -42.20 25.93 8.68
CA THR A 629 -43.38 26.77 8.42
C THR A 629 -44.70 26.00 8.63
N LEU A 630 -44.76 24.71 8.28
CA LEU A 630 -45.93 23.86 8.55
C LEU A 630 -46.18 23.70 10.05
N ILE A 631 -45.13 23.38 10.83
CA ILE A 631 -45.23 23.17 12.28
C ILE A 631 -45.67 24.47 12.96
N THR A 632 -44.94 25.58 12.71
CA THR A 632 -45.20 26.87 13.39
C THR A 632 -46.57 27.47 13.04
N LYS A 633 -47.02 27.39 11.78
CA LYS A 633 -48.34 27.93 11.39
C LYS A 633 -49.52 27.04 11.78
N SER A 634 -49.31 25.79 12.20
CA SER A 634 -50.41 24.92 12.65
C SER A 634 -51.05 25.38 13.97
N GLY A 635 -50.44 26.30 14.72
CA GLY A 635 -50.96 26.83 15.98
C GLY A 635 -51.89 28.04 15.89
N SER A 636 -52.01 28.72 14.73
CA SER A 636 -52.75 29.98 14.62
C SER A 636 -54.02 29.85 13.76
N LYS A 637 -55.19 29.78 14.42
CA LYS A 637 -56.50 29.90 13.77
C LYS A 637 -56.90 31.37 13.65
N GLY A 638 -56.67 31.94 12.47
CA GLY A 638 -57.36 33.13 11.97
C GLY A 638 -56.83 34.48 12.47
N ASN A 639 -56.33 35.28 11.52
CA ASN A 639 -56.78 36.67 11.37
C ASN A 639 -56.44 37.20 9.96
N GLN A 640 -57.04 38.34 9.60
CA GLN A 640 -57.10 38.84 8.22
C GLN A 640 -55.73 39.21 7.61
N PHE A 641 -55.60 39.02 6.30
CA PHE A 641 -54.47 39.50 5.52
C PHE A 641 -54.48 41.04 5.44
N ASN A 642 -53.56 41.68 6.18
CA ASN A 642 -53.36 43.12 6.10
C ASN A 642 -52.35 43.43 4.97
N PHE A 643 -52.85 43.96 3.85
CA PHE A 643 -52.04 44.20 2.64
C PHE A 643 -51.04 45.35 2.84
N LYS A 644 -49.74 45.04 3.01
CA LYS A 644 -48.67 46.05 2.92
C LYS A 644 -48.36 46.40 1.45
N LYS A 645 -47.91 47.65 1.23
CA LYS A 645 -47.84 48.31 -0.08
C LYS A 645 -46.89 47.61 -1.09
N ARG A 646 -47.20 47.81 -2.38
CA ARG A 646 -46.38 47.47 -3.57
C ARG A 646 -44.90 47.87 -3.41
N SER A 647 -43.99 47.11 -4.01
CA SER A 647 -42.58 47.50 -4.15
C SER A 647 -42.38 48.53 -5.27
N THR A 648 -41.35 49.37 -5.12
CA THR A 648 -41.12 50.58 -5.92
C THR A 648 -40.44 50.33 -7.28
N ILE A 649 -40.03 49.10 -7.57
CA ILE A 649 -39.07 48.80 -8.65
C ILE A 649 -39.73 48.71 -10.04
N ALA A 650 -41.04 48.45 -10.12
CA ALA A 650 -41.75 48.38 -11.41
C ALA A 650 -41.69 49.71 -12.22
N HIS A 651 -41.51 50.85 -11.56
CA HIS A 651 -41.51 52.16 -12.22
C HIS A 651 -40.18 52.50 -12.94
N SER A 652 -39.05 51.93 -12.53
CA SER A 652 -37.71 52.35 -12.99
C SER A 652 -37.30 51.81 -14.37
N ARG A 653 -38.10 50.91 -14.96
CA ARG A 653 -37.90 50.46 -16.35
C ARG A 653 -38.45 51.45 -17.38
N HIS A 654 -39.44 52.29 -17.03
CA HIS A 654 -40.06 53.21 -17.99
C HIS A 654 -39.24 54.46 -18.31
N THR A 655 -38.27 54.85 -17.47
CA THR A 655 -37.46 56.05 -17.68
C THR A 655 -36.15 55.82 -18.44
N LYS A 656 -35.73 54.56 -18.68
CA LYS A 656 -34.47 54.27 -19.39
C LYS A 656 -34.57 54.27 -20.91
N ASN A 657 -35.76 54.12 -21.50
CA ASN A 657 -35.96 54.11 -22.95
C ASN A 657 -36.21 55.51 -23.55
N SER A 658 -36.05 56.58 -22.78
CA SER A 658 -36.35 57.96 -23.18
C SER A 658 -35.19 58.95 -22.98
N GLN A 659 -33.95 58.45 -22.83
CA GLN A 659 -32.73 59.26 -22.71
C GLN A 659 -31.57 58.73 -23.58
N GLU A 660 -31.88 58.22 -24.78
CA GLU A 660 -30.87 58.08 -25.86
C GLU A 660 -30.90 59.32 -26.79
N SER A 661 -30.54 60.48 -26.23
CA SER A 661 -30.22 61.66 -27.02
C SER A 661 -29.21 62.58 -26.31
N GLN A 662 -28.15 62.93 -27.04
CA GLN A 662 -27.14 63.96 -26.75
C GLN A 662 -26.16 63.74 -25.55
N GLY A 663 -24.91 63.38 -25.89
CA GLY A 663 -23.80 64.33 -25.70
C GLY A 663 -22.84 64.18 -24.50
N SER A 664 -21.77 63.41 -24.70
CA SER A 664 -20.35 63.68 -24.31
C SER A 664 -20.03 64.67 -23.16
N TYR A 665 -19.23 64.23 -22.17
CA TYR A 665 -17.83 64.69 -22.00
C TYR A 665 -16.99 63.77 -21.08
N SER A 666 -15.68 64.03 -20.97
CA SER A 666 -14.63 63.18 -20.38
C SER A 666 -14.23 63.54 -18.94
N GLY A 667 -13.56 62.62 -18.21
CA GLY A 667 -12.88 62.91 -16.94
C GLY A 667 -12.35 61.66 -16.21
N HIS A 668 -11.03 61.43 -16.26
CA HIS A 668 -10.32 60.38 -15.52
C HIS A 668 -9.29 61.03 -14.56
N VAL A 669 -9.21 60.57 -13.31
CA VAL A 669 -8.11 60.86 -12.36
C VAL A 669 -7.81 59.59 -11.55
N LEU A 670 -6.56 59.38 -11.14
CA LEU A 670 -6.05 58.18 -10.45
C LEU A 670 -4.89 58.57 -9.52
N ALA A 671 -4.72 57.86 -8.38
CA ALA A 671 -3.61 57.97 -7.42
C ALA A 671 -3.56 59.32 -6.65
N ASP A 672 -2.87 59.45 -5.51
CA ASP A 672 -1.78 58.64 -4.96
C ASP A 672 -1.76 58.61 -3.41
N PHE A 673 -0.98 57.72 -2.78
CA PHE A 673 -0.70 57.73 -1.33
C PHE A 673 0.60 56.98 -0.94
N THR A 674 1.57 57.73 -0.42
CA THR A 674 2.69 57.30 0.44
C THR A 674 2.83 58.35 1.57
N GLU A 675 3.57 58.20 2.68
CA GLU A 675 4.56 57.18 3.09
C GLU A 675 4.52 56.99 4.64
N ASP A 676 5.45 56.22 5.22
CA ASP A 676 5.41 55.68 6.60
C ASP A 676 6.04 56.56 7.73
N GLU A 677 6.13 55.98 8.94
CA GLU A 677 6.78 56.43 10.19
C GLU A 677 5.95 57.32 11.17
N SER A 678 6.00 57.13 12.51
CA SER A 678 6.65 56.09 13.34
C SER A 678 6.03 55.93 14.77
N GLU A 679 6.35 54.79 15.40
CA GLU A 679 6.35 54.43 16.83
C GLU A 679 5.19 54.76 17.82
N LEU A 680 4.52 53.67 18.24
CA LEU A 680 4.47 53.17 19.64
C LEU A 680 3.99 54.09 20.80
N SER A 681 2.74 53.90 21.29
CA SER A 681 2.47 53.21 22.58
C SER A 681 1.03 53.39 23.15
N GLU A 682 0.55 52.31 23.79
CA GLU A 682 -0.45 52.18 24.88
C GLU A 682 -1.76 53.01 25.02
N LYS A 683 -2.76 52.28 25.57
CA LYS A 683 -3.84 52.70 26.51
C LYS A 683 -5.14 53.37 25.98
N ASN A 684 -6.15 52.50 25.94
CA ASN A 684 -7.41 52.58 26.71
C ASN A 684 -8.45 53.69 26.46
N GLN A 685 -9.63 53.19 26.06
CA GLN A 685 -10.96 53.48 26.64
C GLN A 685 -11.61 54.85 26.43
N ASN A 686 -12.81 54.77 25.82
CA ASN A 686 -14.02 55.51 26.19
C ASN A 686 -14.06 57.03 25.87
N SER A 687 -15.22 57.66 25.67
CA SER A 687 -16.60 57.24 25.33
C SER A 687 -17.46 58.51 25.17
N LYS A 688 -18.62 58.42 24.48
CA LYS A 688 -19.79 59.33 24.65
C LYS A 688 -19.56 60.80 24.18
N GLU A 689 -20.54 61.68 23.95
CA GLU A 689 -22.01 61.61 23.71
C GLU A 689 -22.51 62.92 23.02
N VAL A 690 -23.57 62.87 22.19
CA VAL A 690 -24.82 63.72 22.16
C VAL A 690 -24.68 65.29 22.03
N GLU A 691 -25.59 66.17 21.56
CA GLU A 691 -27.07 66.36 21.30
C GLU A 691 -27.25 67.14 19.93
N GLU A 692 -28.35 67.36 19.18
CA GLU A 692 -29.83 67.63 19.32
C GLU A 692 -30.25 69.09 19.69
N GLU A 693 -31.25 69.79 19.11
CA GLU A 693 -32.27 69.51 18.05
C GLU A 693 -32.08 70.41 16.76
N GLU A 694 -32.98 71.16 16.06
CA GLU A 694 -34.42 71.54 16.14
C GLU A 694 -35.10 71.72 14.72
N LYS A 695 -35.96 72.74 14.48
CA LYS A 695 -36.96 72.86 13.37
C LYS A 695 -36.83 74.24 12.65
N LYS A 696 -37.61 74.76 11.67
CA LYS A 696 -38.98 74.67 11.08
C LYS A 696 -38.90 74.77 9.52
N VAL A 697 -39.88 74.54 8.61
CA VAL A 697 -41.32 74.93 8.40
C VAL A 697 -41.45 76.46 8.06
N THR A 698 -42.04 76.94 6.94
CA THR A 698 -43.40 76.68 6.35
C THR A 698 -43.53 76.94 4.81
N ASN A 699 -44.62 76.38 4.22
CA ASN A 699 -45.26 76.41 2.88
C ASN A 699 -45.43 77.72 2.06
N ASN A 700 -45.67 77.58 0.74
CA ASN A 700 -46.97 77.85 0.03
C ASN A 700 -46.91 77.53 -1.50
N TYR A 701 -47.81 76.70 -2.09
CA TYR A 701 -49.21 76.97 -2.54
C TYR A 701 -49.23 77.74 -3.89
N TYR A 702 -49.81 77.32 -5.03
CA TYR A 702 -50.79 76.26 -5.46
C TYR A 702 -50.54 75.96 -6.99
N ASP A 703 -51.18 75.10 -7.82
CA ASP A 703 -52.31 74.13 -7.84
C ASP A 703 -52.00 73.07 -8.99
N SER A 704 -52.82 72.37 -9.82
CA SER A 704 -54.28 72.19 -10.11
C SER A 704 -54.59 70.90 -10.93
N SER A 705 -55.88 70.60 -11.13
CA SER A 705 -56.49 69.61 -12.08
C SER A 705 -56.38 68.09 -11.75
N ALA A 706 -57.32 67.27 -12.26
CA ALA A 706 -57.66 65.97 -11.67
C ALA A 706 -58.08 64.85 -12.66
N PRO A 707 -58.00 63.55 -12.28
CA PRO A 707 -58.53 62.41 -13.03
C PRO A 707 -59.79 61.76 -12.43
N ARG A 708 -60.48 60.90 -13.21
CA ARG A 708 -61.66 60.12 -12.81
C ARG A 708 -61.33 58.65 -12.45
N LYS A 709 -62.31 57.97 -11.83
CA LYS A 709 -62.32 56.54 -11.42
C LYS A 709 -61.97 55.56 -12.57
N HIS A 710 -61.42 54.40 -12.25
CA HIS A 710 -61.93 53.06 -12.62
C HIS A 710 -61.35 52.00 -11.66
N VAL A 711 -62.19 51.28 -10.90
CA VAL A 711 -62.61 49.87 -11.08
C VAL A 711 -61.59 48.82 -10.57
N ILE A 712 -62.08 47.90 -9.74
CA ILE A 712 -61.35 46.78 -9.13
C ILE A 712 -61.90 45.47 -9.73
N VAL A 713 -61.03 44.50 -10.00
CA VAL A 713 -61.40 43.10 -10.26
C VAL A 713 -60.45 42.19 -9.48
N LEU A 714 -60.98 41.11 -8.90
CA LEU A 714 -60.24 40.09 -8.15
C LEU A 714 -60.04 38.84 -9.01
N ALA A 715 -59.11 37.97 -8.62
CA ALA A 715 -58.97 36.62 -9.16
C ALA A 715 -58.85 35.62 -8.00
N GLU A 716 -59.53 34.48 -8.15
CA GLU A 716 -59.62 33.40 -7.16
C GLU A 716 -59.47 32.06 -7.91
N PHE A 717 -58.91 31.03 -7.27
CA PHE A 717 -58.52 29.77 -7.92
C PHE A 717 -59.13 28.55 -7.24
N THR A 718 -59.81 27.71 -8.03
CA THR A 718 -60.32 26.38 -7.66
C THR A 718 -59.32 25.27 -8.02
N ASP A 719 -59.39 24.14 -7.31
CA ASP A 719 -58.73 22.87 -7.68
C ASP A 719 -59.80 21.93 -8.27
N ASP A 720 -59.67 21.55 -9.54
CA ASP A 720 -60.61 20.63 -10.19
C ASP A 720 -60.20 19.16 -9.99
N SER A 721 -60.88 18.46 -9.07
CA SER A 721 -60.78 16.99 -8.98
C SER A 721 -62.00 16.33 -8.31
N ILE A 722 -63.14 16.28 -9.01
CA ILE A 722 -64.23 15.31 -8.87
C ILE A 722 -64.92 15.22 -10.24
N SER A 723 -65.33 14.01 -10.64
CA SER A 723 -66.08 13.77 -11.88
C SER A 723 -67.36 12.99 -11.54
N ASP A 724 -68.48 13.69 -11.47
CA ASP A 724 -69.79 13.06 -11.29
C ASP A 724 -70.37 12.56 -12.63
N VAL A 725 -71.16 11.49 -12.54
CA VAL A 725 -71.75 10.79 -13.69
C VAL A 725 -73.19 11.23 -13.90
N ASN A 726 -73.53 11.64 -15.13
CA ASN A 726 -74.85 11.58 -15.78
C ASN A 726 -74.65 12.02 -17.25
N SER A 727 -74.84 11.21 -18.29
CA SER A 727 -76.05 10.52 -18.78
C SER A 727 -76.91 11.40 -19.70
N GLU A 728 -76.65 11.36 -20.99
CA GLU A 728 -77.65 11.63 -22.04
C GLU A 728 -77.73 10.43 -22.98
N VAL A 729 -78.94 10.06 -23.36
CA VAL A 729 -79.26 8.94 -24.27
C VAL A 729 -79.98 9.53 -25.47
N GLY A 730 -79.48 9.25 -26.68
CA GLY A 730 -79.98 9.82 -27.92
C GLY A 730 -79.73 8.89 -29.11
N ASP A 731 -80.75 8.08 -29.40
CA ASP A 731 -81.09 7.43 -30.68
C ASP A 731 -80.57 8.15 -31.95
N GLN A 732 -80.27 7.48 -33.07
CA GLN A 732 -80.71 6.14 -33.53
C GLN A 732 -79.84 5.62 -34.72
N ASN A 733 -79.72 4.29 -34.86
CA ASN A 733 -79.64 3.50 -36.12
C ASN A 733 -78.49 3.77 -37.16
N THR A 734 -77.96 2.80 -37.93
CA THR A 734 -78.17 1.33 -38.07
C THR A 734 -77.05 0.71 -38.93
N LEU A 735 -76.76 -0.60 -38.74
CA LEU A 735 -76.30 -1.58 -39.77
C LEU A 735 -74.88 -1.39 -40.41
N ASP A 736 -74.09 -2.42 -40.75
CA ASP A 736 -74.18 -3.88 -40.50
C ASP A 736 -72.80 -4.60 -40.68
N ASN A 737 -72.74 -5.87 -40.29
CA ASN A 737 -71.81 -6.96 -40.70
C ASN A 737 -70.31 -6.97 -40.29
N SER A 738 -70.04 -7.93 -39.39
CA SER A 738 -68.85 -8.82 -39.26
C SER A 738 -68.52 -9.60 -40.57
N PRO A 739 -67.46 -10.46 -40.68
CA PRO A 739 -66.80 -11.29 -39.65
C PRO A 739 -65.73 -10.57 -38.83
#